data_AF-A0A9D9DR94-F1
#
_entry.id   AF-A0A9D9DR94-F1
#
_cell.length_a   1.000
_cell.length_b   1.000
_cell.length_c   1.000
_cell.angle_alpha   90.00
_cell.angle_beta   90.00
_cell.angle_gamma   90.00
#
_symmetry.space_group_name_H-M   'P 1'
#
loop_
_entity.id
_entity.type
_entity.pdbx_description
1 polymer ?
#
loop_
_entity_poly.entity_id
_entity_poly.type
_entity_poly.pdbx_seq_one_letter_code
_entity_poly.pdbx_strand_id
1 'polypeptide(L)'
;NLSHRGQAVSDAKIRLSMDTEAIQERYTEALANSNLYVNSNIFTATGSVTKAELISLENLKAQNLLVYDGNKVLGYKYEEVDTGRTKTVVVGYEDDLTKPIYPTKTEKVGFEDASNLIPAYGTESLTEMEAIVAASGLGEDDLKTSSYTTVINGKETEINAIEIKSQAGFEAIIDAMGTNPEAVKQNYVFNLPEGESIDLGVYRDWPGIPSFQGIFDGNGTTFENLNGSQGLFSSLYGTVKNVNLANAVISADTDAIGGMAGYLADGASIENCNISNVDITCNLDPNKTYPEGYQPERAGVGGIVGLNNGNISGTSVSGTINVPNADDSFGYIGGAIGANINTAKGDSKISNTYADVNIVLSNNTDYSNSINGFIGDDTHETTISNCVSMGSITTADGSPINGTDLANWGPVIESDVTNMVALDTRNNNNVLYWANSTSPSFDSGNTNSDVLTEEYEEMADGSTVKIWLDSSDEGYAEQAENQTTAAANGIPVLNLSALQEATLAQEAEEEVPDTTQEPIGYEQKAITEEIPIMETRLVEDPDFEGLSSAELEMGLKSGKYQLVTPATENTTQSVSINGTDYELVSLSACTAISEQQNEQELAIAEAEYEKDMKEIQTKDKRYEMDQKKIDTEYDALLTEEESIKNVINKNVERSFKAFG
;
A
#
# COMPACT_ATOMS: atom_id res chain seq x y z
N ASN A 1 44.35 80.80 -52.98
CA ASN A 1 43.37 81.42 -52.06
C ASN A 1 41.99 80.78 -52.25
N LEU A 2 41.26 81.06 -53.34
CA LEU A 2 39.93 80.45 -53.62
C LEU A 2 39.86 78.92 -53.45
N SER A 3 40.82 78.16 -53.97
CA SER A 3 40.88 76.70 -53.77
C SER A 3 40.85 76.28 -52.28
N HIS A 4 41.55 76.99 -51.39
CA HIS A 4 41.51 76.73 -49.95
C HIS A 4 40.18 77.16 -49.30
N ARG A 5 39.51 78.19 -49.83
CA ARG A 5 38.15 78.54 -49.40
C ARG A 5 37.15 77.44 -49.77
N GLY A 6 37.25 76.88 -50.99
CA GLY A 6 36.43 75.75 -51.43
C GLY A 6 36.70 74.48 -50.61
N GLN A 7 37.97 74.16 -50.35
CA GLN A 7 38.35 73.06 -49.45
C GLN A 7 37.74 73.24 -48.05
N ALA A 8 37.87 74.43 -47.44
CA ALA A 8 37.31 74.70 -46.11
C ALA A 8 35.77 74.59 -46.06
N VAL A 9 35.06 74.92 -47.15
CA VAL A 9 33.60 74.74 -47.26
C VAL A 9 33.24 73.26 -47.44
N SER A 10 34.04 72.49 -48.19
CA SER A 10 33.88 71.05 -48.34
C SER A 10 34.11 70.31 -47.02
N ASP A 11 35.21 70.61 -46.32
CA ASP A 11 35.53 70.06 -44.99
C ASP A 11 34.43 70.39 -43.97
N ALA A 12 33.86 71.58 -44.03
CA ALA A 12 32.77 71.99 -43.14
C ALA A 12 31.45 71.24 -43.45
N LYS A 13 31.15 70.96 -44.72
CA LYS A 13 29.99 70.12 -45.11
C LYS A 13 30.17 68.65 -44.70
N ILE A 14 31.38 68.09 -44.82
CA ILE A 14 31.68 66.73 -44.35
C ILE A 14 31.44 66.62 -42.83
N ARG A 15 31.89 67.61 -42.05
CA ARG A 15 31.63 67.66 -40.60
C ARG A 15 30.14 67.72 -40.28
N LEU A 16 29.35 68.54 -40.99
CA LEU A 16 27.89 68.57 -40.80
C LEU A 16 27.24 67.20 -41.08
N SER A 17 27.77 66.40 -42.02
CA SER A 17 27.27 65.04 -42.25
C SER A 17 27.52 64.14 -41.04
N MET A 18 28.73 64.17 -40.48
CA MET A 18 29.09 63.41 -39.27
C MET A 18 28.29 63.87 -38.04
N ASP A 19 28.09 65.19 -37.89
CA ASP A 19 27.24 65.76 -36.84
C ASP A 19 25.78 65.28 -36.99
N THR A 20 25.28 65.16 -38.24
CA THR A 20 23.93 64.66 -38.56
C THR A 20 23.77 63.19 -38.19
N GLU A 21 24.75 62.36 -38.55
CA GLU A 21 24.78 60.92 -38.23
C GLU A 21 24.78 60.70 -36.71
N ALA A 22 25.63 61.41 -35.97
CA ALA A 22 25.70 61.30 -34.50
C ALA A 22 24.43 61.79 -33.77
N ILE A 23 23.67 62.72 -34.37
CA ILE A 23 22.36 63.16 -33.86
C ILE A 23 21.26 62.12 -34.15
N GLN A 24 21.31 61.47 -35.32
CA GLN A 24 20.40 60.36 -35.66
C GLN A 24 20.66 59.11 -34.83
N GLU A 25 21.93 58.81 -34.52
CA GLU A 25 22.34 57.71 -33.66
C GLU A 25 21.73 57.86 -32.25
N ARG A 26 21.95 59.00 -31.58
CA ARG A 26 21.36 59.28 -30.25
C ARG A 26 19.84 59.26 -30.22
N TYR A 27 19.18 59.78 -31.26
CA TYR A 27 17.73 59.70 -31.34
C TYR A 27 17.26 58.25 -31.50
N THR A 28 18.01 57.42 -32.22
CA THR A 28 17.73 55.98 -32.38
C THR A 28 18.00 55.20 -31.09
N GLU A 29 19.04 55.55 -30.32
CA GLU A 29 19.30 55.01 -28.99
C GLU A 29 18.15 55.33 -28.02
N ALA A 30 17.68 56.58 -27.99
CA ALA A 30 16.53 56.98 -27.18
C ALA A 30 15.22 56.30 -27.64
N LEU A 31 15.03 56.11 -28.96
CA LEU A 31 13.90 55.38 -29.53
C LEU A 31 13.93 53.89 -29.14
N ALA A 32 15.11 53.31 -28.95
CA ALA A 32 15.29 51.96 -28.45
C ALA A 32 15.22 51.84 -26.92
N ASN A 33 15.18 52.95 -26.16
CA ASN A 33 15.20 52.88 -24.70
C ASN A 33 13.81 52.59 -24.12
N SER A 34 13.75 51.53 -23.33
CA SER A 34 12.53 50.94 -22.78
C SER A 34 12.75 50.56 -21.31
N ASN A 35 11.75 50.80 -20.48
CA ASN A 35 11.75 50.43 -19.06
C ASN A 35 10.73 49.29 -18.82
N LEU A 36 10.94 48.51 -17.76
CA LEU A 36 10.03 47.45 -17.31
C LEU A 36 9.05 47.97 -16.26
N TYR A 37 7.76 47.71 -16.48
CA TYR A 37 6.66 48.12 -15.62
C TYR A 37 5.82 46.91 -15.18
N VAL A 38 5.24 46.97 -13.98
CA VAL A 38 4.24 45.98 -13.55
C VAL A 38 2.86 46.33 -14.10
N ASN A 39 2.20 45.33 -14.70
CA ASN A 39 0.82 45.43 -15.14
C ASN A 39 -0.11 45.35 -13.92
N SER A 40 -0.90 46.39 -13.68
CA SER A 40 -1.91 46.38 -12.59
C SER A 40 -2.93 45.26 -12.81
N ASN A 41 -3.13 44.45 -11.77
CA ASN A 41 -3.88 43.20 -11.87
C ASN A 41 -5.40 43.48 -12.04
N ILE A 42 -5.97 43.10 -13.19
CA ILE A 42 -7.33 43.48 -13.63
C ILE A 42 -8.45 43.05 -12.65
N PHE A 43 -8.18 42.10 -11.75
CA PHE A 43 -9.16 41.50 -10.85
C PHE A 43 -9.22 42.12 -9.44
N THR A 44 -8.44 43.17 -9.12
CA THR A 44 -8.58 43.85 -7.82
C THR A 44 -9.91 44.63 -7.73
N ALA A 45 -10.80 44.22 -6.82
CA ALA A 45 -12.19 44.65 -6.75
C ALA A 45 -12.44 46.08 -6.19
N THR A 46 -11.60 47.06 -6.54
CA THR A 46 -11.85 48.49 -6.27
C THR A 46 -11.35 49.33 -7.45
N GLY A 47 -12.22 50.16 -8.03
CA GLY A 47 -11.95 50.86 -9.29
C GLY A 47 -10.94 52.01 -9.19
N SER A 48 -9.65 51.69 -9.10
CA SER A 48 -8.55 52.64 -9.28
C SER A 48 -7.91 52.43 -10.65
N VAL A 49 -7.81 53.50 -11.44
CA VAL A 49 -6.92 53.56 -12.60
C VAL A 49 -5.50 53.85 -12.12
N THR A 50 -4.83 52.82 -11.60
CA THR A 50 -3.40 52.89 -11.27
C THR A 50 -2.58 53.06 -12.55
N LYS A 51 -1.53 53.89 -12.48
CA LYS A 51 -0.53 53.97 -13.53
C LYS A 51 0.23 52.64 -13.64
N ALA A 52 0.85 52.40 -14.78
CA ALA A 52 1.98 51.49 -14.84
C ALA A 52 3.11 52.04 -13.94
N GLU A 53 3.61 51.20 -13.02
CA GLU A 53 4.71 51.54 -12.11
C GLU A 53 5.95 50.73 -12.50
N LEU A 54 7.13 51.35 -12.40
CA LEU A 54 8.40 50.67 -12.65
C LEU A 54 8.56 49.48 -11.70
N ILE A 55 9.18 48.40 -12.17
CA ILE A 55 9.35 47.19 -11.35
C ILE A 55 10.12 47.47 -10.05
N SER A 56 9.68 46.83 -8.97
CA SER A 56 10.30 46.80 -7.65
C SER A 56 10.09 45.41 -7.03
N LEU A 57 10.85 45.05 -5.99
CA LEU A 57 10.64 43.78 -5.30
C LEU A 57 9.24 43.69 -4.66
N GLU A 58 8.69 44.83 -4.21
CA GLU A 58 7.37 44.94 -3.61
C GLU A 58 6.23 44.73 -4.64
N ASN A 59 6.29 45.41 -5.79
CA ASN A 59 5.21 45.30 -6.78
C ASN A 59 5.29 44.02 -7.64
N LEU A 60 6.46 43.39 -7.76
CA LEU A 60 6.60 42.02 -8.26
C LEU A 60 6.01 41.00 -7.27
N LYS A 61 6.29 41.13 -5.97
CA LYS A 61 5.69 40.28 -4.92
C LYS A 61 4.15 40.35 -4.97
N ALA A 62 3.58 41.53 -5.22
CA ALA A 62 2.14 41.70 -5.38
C ALA A 62 1.53 40.96 -6.60
N GLN A 63 2.36 40.48 -7.54
CA GLN A 63 1.97 39.60 -8.64
C GLN A 63 2.37 38.12 -8.41
N ASN A 64 2.73 37.76 -7.17
CA ASN A 64 3.28 36.45 -6.80
C ASN A 64 4.63 36.12 -7.48
N LEU A 65 5.37 37.14 -7.91
CA LEU A 65 6.71 37.00 -8.50
C LEU A 65 7.80 37.36 -7.50
N LEU A 66 8.78 36.47 -7.37
CA LEU A 66 9.98 36.66 -6.56
C LEU A 66 11.20 36.77 -7.48
N VAL A 67 12.29 37.37 -6.97
CA VAL A 67 13.51 37.62 -7.76
C VAL A 67 14.66 36.78 -7.20
N TYR A 68 15.25 35.95 -8.05
CA TYR A 68 16.33 35.02 -7.71
C TYR A 68 17.65 35.48 -8.33
N ASP A 69 18.75 35.45 -7.57
CA ASP A 69 20.09 35.87 -8.02
C ASP A 69 21.03 34.73 -8.44
N GLY A 70 20.51 33.49 -8.50
CA GLY A 70 21.30 32.28 -8.71
C GLY A 70 21.78 31.60 -7.43
N ASN A 71 21.54 32.18 -6.26
CA ASN A 71 21.90 31.62 -4.95
C ASN A 71 20.83 31.85 -3.85
N LYS A 72 20.09 32.96 -3.89
CA LYS A 72 18.98 33.25 -2.97
C LYS A 72 17.87 34.08 -3.61
N VAL A 73 16.71 34.11 -2.95
CA VAL A 73 15.64 35.07 -3.24
C VAL A 73 16.00 36.44 -2.63
N LEU A 74 15.91 37.51 -3.42
CA LEU A 74 16.28 38.87 -3.01
C LEU A 74 15.16 39.54 -2.19
N GLY A 75 15.54 40.20 -1.09
CA GLY A 75 14.58 40.73 -0.09
C GLY A 75 14.09 39.70 0.93
N TYR A 76 14.64 38.49 0.94
CA TYR A 76 14.23 37.40 1.83
C TYR A 76 15.41 36.64 2.43
N LYS A 77 15.14 36.01 3.58
CA LYS A 77 16.03 35.12 4.32
C LYS A 77 15.26 33.88 4.76
N TYR A 78 15.97 32.81 5.13
CA TYR A 78 15.36 31.63 5.73
C TYR A 78 15.55 31.68 7.25
N GLU A 79 14.48 31.51 8.00
CA GLU A 79 14.51 31.40 9.46
C GLU A 79 13.74 30.15 9.91
N GLU A 80 14.19 29.52 11.00
CA GLU A 80 13.44 28.44 11.64
C GLU A 80 12.27 29.04 12.43
N VAL A 81 11.05 28.73 12.00
CA VAL A 81 9.81 29.23 12.60
C VAL A 81 9.12 28.08 13.34
N ASP A 82 8.69 28.32 14.58
CA ASP A 82 7.85 27.38 15.32
C ASP A 82 6.51 27.20 14.58
N THR A 83 6.18 25.95 14.26
CA THR A 83 4.94 25.59 13.56
C THR A 83 3.70 25.63 14.45
N GLY A 84 3.86 25.78 15.77
CA GLY A 84 2.80 25.63 16.76
C GLY A 84 2.39 24.17 16.98
N ARG A 85 3.20 23.21 16.54
CA ARG A 85 3.00 21.76 16.69
C ARG A 85 4.17 21.16 17.46
N THR A 86 3.91 20.29 18.43
CA THR A 86 4.94 19.53 19.14
C THR A 86 5.22 18.19 18.47
N LYS A 87 6.42 17.65 18.69
CA LYS A 87 6.76 16.25 18.47
C LYS A 87 7.27 15.62 19.76
N THR A 88 6.78 14.44 20.07
CA THR A 88 7.30 13.59 21.14
C THR A 88 8.65 13.03 20.72
N VAL A 89 9.71 13.29 21.50
CA VAL A 89 11.05 12.73 21.28
C VAL A 89 11.51 11.96 22.51
N VAL A 90 12.28 10.89 22.30
CA VAL A 90 12.91 10.14 23.39
C VAL A 90 14.13 10.93 23.88
N VAL A 91 14.07 11.42 25.12
CA VAL A 91 15.14 12.20 25.77
C VAL A 91 16.02 11.37 26.69
N GLY A 92 15.61 10.15 27.01
CA GLY A 92 16.36 9.19 27.80
C GLY A 92 15.62 7.86 27.92
N TYR A 93 16.19 6.98 28.74
CA TYR A 93 15.60 5.69 29.07
C TYR A 93 15.69 5.51 30.59
N GLU A 94 14.63 4.94 31.18
CA GLU A 94 14.62 4.51 32.58
C GLU A 94 14.18 3.05 32.69
N ASP A 95 14.63 2.40 33.74
CA ASP A 95 14.29 1.01 34.04
C ASP A 95 12.78 0.90 34.34
N ASP A 96 12.07 0.11 33.54
CA ASP A 96 10.66 -0.19 33.78
C ASP A 96 10.54 -1.23 34.89
N LEU A 97 10.35 -0.73 36.11
CA LEU A 97 10.18 -1.56 37.31
C LEU A 97 8.96 -2.51 37.25
N THR A 98 8.09 -2.40 36.24
CA THR A 98 7.02 -3.38 35.97
C THR A 98 7.46 -4.56 35.10
N LYS A 99 8.64 -4.47 34.47
CA LYS A 99 9.22 -5.46 33.55
C LYS A 99 10.64 -5.92 33.96
N PRO A 100 10.77 -6.69 35.05
CA PRO A 100 12.04 -7.31 35.42
C PRO A 100 12.57 -8.29 34.36
N ILE A 101 13.88 -8.21 34.09
CA ILE A 101 14.63 -9.17 33.29
C ILE A 101 15.27 -10.18 34.25
N TYR A 102 14.95 -11.46 34.08
CA TYR A 102 15.46 -12.57 34.88
C TYR A 102 16.61 -13.31 34.14
N PRO A 103 17.52 -13.98 34.85
CA PRO A 103 18.51 -14.86 34.22
C PRO A 103 17.80 -16.07 33.59
N THR A 104 18.35 -16.68 32.53
CA THR A 104 17.73 -17.86 31.91
C THR A 104 17.97 -19.14 32.71
N LYS A 105 17.00 -20.06 32.63
CA LYS A 105 17.07 -21.47 33.03
C LYS A 105 16.69 -22.33 31.84
N THR A 106 17.30 -23.50 31.70
CA THR A 106 16.83 -24.52 30.74
C THR A 106 15.64 -25.25 31.34
N GLU A 107 14.49 -25.22 30.67
CA GLU A 107 13.34 -26.06 31.03
C GLU A 107 12.96 -27.03 29.90
N LYS A 108 12.31 -28.12 30.30
CA LYS A 108 11.80 -29.13 29.38
C LYS A 108 10.41 -28.73 28.91
N VAL A 109 10.34 -28.33 27.65
CA VAL A 109 9.12 -27.94 26.95
C VAL A 109 8.58 -29.19 26.25
N GLY A 110 7.62 -29.86 26.90
CA GLY A 110 6.53 -30.47 26.13
C GLY A 110 5.69 -29.35 25.51
N PHE A 111 4.92 -29.64 24.46
CA PHE A 111 4.06 -28.68 23.72
C PHE A 111 3.65 -27.46 24.54
N GLU A 112 4.14 -26.27 24.18
CA GLU A 112 3.93 -25.03 24.94
C GLU A 112 2.46 -24.83 25.35
N ASP A 113 2.25 -24.44 26.61
CA ASP A 113 0.93 -24.15 27.18
C ASP A 113 0.15 -23.20 26.25
N ALA A 114 -1.10 -23.56 25.95
CA ALA A 114 -2.00 -22.67 25.19
C ALA A 114 -2.19 -21.32 25.92
N SER A 115 -2.43 -20.25 25.14
CA SER A 115 -2.45 -18.85 25.61
C SER A 115 -3.14 -18.69 26.97
N ASN A 116 -2.46 -18.06 27.93
CA ASN A 116 -2.97 -17.83 29.29
C ASN A 116 -4.15 -16.83 29.36
N LEU A 117 -4.73 -16.48 28.21
CA LEU A 117 -5.84 -15.53 28.05
C LEU A 117 -7.16 -16.18 27.60
N ILE A 118 -7.26 -17.52 27.58
CA ILE A 118 -8.52 -18.25 27.30
C ILE A 118 -9.71 -17.66 28.09
N PRO A 119 -10.73 -17.07 27.42
CA PRO A 119 -11.85 -16.43 28.11
C PRO A 119 -12.80 -17.44 28.76
N ALA A 120 -12.66 -17.59 30.08
CA ALA A 120 -13.65 -18.18 30.98
C ALA A 120 -14.09 -19.62 30.65
N TYR A 121 -13.22 -20.58 30.99
CA TYR A 121 -13.69 -21.88 31.47
C TYR A 121 -14.82 -21.67 32.48
N GLY A 122 -15.94 -22.38 32.30
CA GLY A 122 -16.97 -22.45 33.34
C GLY A 122 -16.37 -22.97 34.64
N THR A 123 -16.58 -22.30 35.77
CA THR A 123 -16.20 -22.87 37.07
C THR A 123 -17.07 -24.08 37.36
N GLU A 124 -16.52 -25.26 37.10
CA GLU A 124 -17.17 -26.54 37.31
C GLU A 124 -17.73 -26.65 38.74
N SER A 125 -18.94 -27.18 38.86
CA SER A 125 -19.65 -27.30 40.13
C SER A 125 -20.14 -28.72 40.28
N LEU A 126 -19.42 -29.52 41.08
CA LEU A 126 -19.81 -30.89 41.41
C LEU A 126 -21.26 -30.94 41.96
N THR A 127 -21.70 -29.93 42.72
CA THR A 127 -23.07 -29.84 43.22
C THR A 127 -24.12 -29.57 42.12
N GLU A 128 -23.79 -28.80 41.08
CA GLU A 128 -24.70 -28.67 39.92
C GLU A 128 -24.69 -29.95 39.07
N MET A 129 -23.54 -30.60 38.91
CA MET A 129 -23.45 -31.89 38.22
C MET A 129 -24.26 -32.98 38.94
N GLU A 130 -24.14 -33.10 40.27
CA GLU A 130 -24.96 -33.97 41.11
C GLU A 130 -26.45 -33.64 40.97
N ALA A 131 -26.82 -32.36 40.89
CA ALA A 131 -28.20 -31.93 40.69
C ALA A 131 -28.75 -32.29 39.30
N ILE A 132 -27.96 -32.12 38.23
CA ILE A 132 -28.32 -32.50 36.86
C ILE A 132 -28.52 -34.02 36.76
N VAL A 133 -27.56 -34.81 37.28
CA VAL A 133 -27.66 -36.28 37.33
C VAL A 133 -28.90 -36.72 38.11
N ALA A 134 -29.14 -36.14 39.29
CA ALA A 134 -30.32 -36.47 40.10
C ALA A 134 -31.65 -36.04 39.44
N ALA A 135 -31.65 -34.98 38.63
CA ALA A 135 -32.83 -34.52 37.90
C ALA A 135 -33.22 -35.43 36.73
N SER A 136 -32.25 -36.14 36.12
CA SER A 136 -32.52 -37.10 35.03
C SER A 136 -33.43 -38.27 35.46
N GLY A 137 -33.36 -38.67 36.73
CA GLY A 137 -34.04 -39.87 37.23
C GLY A 137 -33.48 -41.21 36.72
N LEU A 138 -32.35 -41.20 36.00
CA LEU A 138 -31.67 -42.38 35.46
C LEU A 138 -30.79 -43.08 36.52
N GLY A 139 -30.22 -44.23 36.16
CA GLY A 139 -29.30 -44.99 37.01
C GLY A 139 -27.82 -44.73 36.70
N GLU A 140 -26.93 -45.15 37.59
CA GLU A 140 -25.46 -45.10 37.40
C GLU A 140 -24.96 -45.88 36.17
N ASP A 141 -25.81 -46.72 35.57
CA ASP A 141 -25.54 -47.42 34.30
C ASP A 141 -25.73 -46.53 33.07
N ASP A 142 -26.54 -45.48 33.16
CA ASP A 142 -26.75 -44.49 32.10
C ASP A 142 -25.94 -43.19 32.32
N LEU A 143 -25.91 -42.71 33.57
CA LEU A 143 -25.43 -41.38 33.93
C LEU A 143 -24.98 -41.31 35.40
N LYS A 144 -23.82 -40.71 35.67
CA LYS A 144 -23.35 -40.40 37.04
C LYS A 144 -22.36 -39.23 37.04
N THR A 145 -22.02 -38.72 38.23
CA THR A 145 -20.82 -37.87 38.40
C THR A 145 -19.57 -38.72 38.66
N SER A 146 -18.42 -38.28 38.17
CA SER A 146 -17.11 -38.85 38.51
C SER A 146 -16.00 -37.78 38.42
N SER A 147 -14.85 -38.05 39.03
CA SER A 147 -13.61 -37.34 38.71
C SER A 147 -12.75 -38.17 37.77
N TYR A 148 -12.08 -37.53 36.83
CA TYR A 148 -11.13 -38.17 35.93
C TYR A 148 -9.98 -37.24 35.56
N THR A 149 -8.83 -37.82 35.23
CA THR A 149 -7.67 -37.08 34.72
C THR A 149 -7.81 -36.91 33.21
N THR A 150 -7.69 -35.68 32.72
CA THR A 150 -7.65 -35.36 31.29
C THR A 150 -6.60 -34.29 31.02
N VAL A 151 -6.17 -34.16 29.76
CA VAL A 151 -5.24 -33.10 29.35
C VAL A 151 -6.01 -31.80 29.10
N ILE A 152 -5.57 -30.71 29.71
CA ILE A 152 -6.05 -29.34 29.44
C ILE A 152 -4.81 -28.48 29.17
N ASN A 153 -4.76 -27.80 28.03
CA ASN A 153 -3.63 -26.96 27.61
C ASN A 153 -2.28 -27.69 27.71
N GLY A 154 -2.20 -28.95 27.28
CA GLY A 154 -0.98 -29.78 27.36
C GLY A 154 -0.72 -30.45 28.71
N LYS A 155 -1.49 -30.13 29.76
CA LYS A 155 -1.25 -30.57 31.14
C LYS A 155 -2.31 -31.54 31.69
N GLU A 156 -1.87 -32.65 32.26
CA GLU A 156 -2.74 -33.56 33.04
C GLU A 156 -3.38 -32.82 34.23
N THR A 157 -4.71 -32.84 34.26
CA THR A 157 -5.54 -32.18 35.28
C THR A 157 -6.67 -33.13 35.70
N GLU A 158 -6.87 -33.33 37.00
CA GLU A 158 -8.05 -34.02 37.53
C GLU A 158 -9.23 -33.03 37.60
N ILE A 159 -10.32 -33.36 36.93
CA ILE A 159 -11.56 -32.56 36.88
C ILE A 159 -12.77 -33.40 37.28
N ASN A 160 -13.85 -32.74 37.70
CA ASN A 160 -15.16 -33.37 37.89
C ASN A 160 -15.93 -33.30 36.58
N ALA A 161 -16.64 -34.37 36.23
CA ALA A 161 -17.49 -34.43 35.04
C ALA A 161 -18.76 -35.27 35.29
N ILE A 162 -19.74 -35.10 34.40
CA ILE A 162 -20.84 -36.03 34.25
C ILE A 162 -20.40 -37.11 33.25
N GLU A 163 -20.36 -38.36 33.71
CA GLU A 163 -19.99 -39.53 32.93
C GLU A 163 -21.25 -40.10 32.25
N ILE A 164 -21.32 -39.93 30.93
CA ILE A 164 -22.42 -40.40 30.07
C ILE A 164 -22.07 -41.81 29.58
N LYS A 165 -22.95 -42.77 29.87
CA LYS A 165 -22.73 -44.20 29.63
C LYS A 165 -23.76 -44.87 28.72
N SER A 166 -24.83 -44.17 28.33
CA SER A 166 -25.83 -44.66 27.39
C SER A 166 -26.44 -43.53 26.55
N GLN A 167 -27.12 -43.89 25.46
CA GLN A 167 -27.99 -43.00 24.68
C GLN A 167 -29.00 -42.24 25.57
N ALA A 168 -29.62 -42.92 26.55
CA ALA A 168 -30.58 -42.29 27.46
C ALA A 168 -29.90 -41.28 28.39
N GLY A 169 -28.67 -41.56 28.84
CA GLY A 169 -27.83 -40.60 29.56
C GLY A 169 -27.54 -39.35 28.74
N PHE A 170 -27.22 -39.51 27.45
CA PHE A 170 -27.01 -38.39 26.53
C PHE A 170 -28.28 -37.57 26.31
N GLU A 171 -29.41 -38.21 26.00
CA GLU A 171 -30.71 -37.55 25.79
C GLU A 171 -31.12 -36.70 27.02
N ALA A 172 -30.94 -37.24 28.23
CA ALA A 172 -31.21 -36.50 29.46
C ALA A 172 -30.28 -35.29 29.67
N ILE A 173 -29.04 -35.32 29.16
CA ILE A 173 -28.13 -34.17 29.19
C ILE A 173 -28.48 -33.11 28.15
N ILE A 174 -28.97 -33.48 26.96
CA ILE A 174 -29.45 -32.51 25.98
C ILE A 174 -30.73 -31.81 26.48
N ASP A 175 -31.66 -32.54 27.09
CA ASP A 175 -32.82 -31.95 27.78
C ASP A 175 -32.38 -31.03 28.94
N ALA A 176 -31.34 -31.40 29.69
CA ALA A 176 -30.78 -30.56 30.75
C ALA A 176 -30.12 -29.27 30.20
N MET A 177 -29.36 -29.35 29.10
CA MET A 177 -28.78 -28.17 28.44
C MET A 177 -29.86 -27.24 27.87
N GLY A 178 -30.96 -27.79 27.36
CA GLY A 178 -32.12 -27.02 26.88
C GLY A 178 -32.95 -26.35 27.98
N THR A 179 -32.76 -26.70 29.26
CA THR A 179 -33.61 -26.23 30.38
C THR A 179 -32.86 -25.61 31.56
N ASN A 180 -31.56 -25.90 31.73
CA ASN A 180 -30.69 -25.37 32.79
C ASN A 180 -29.46 -24.66 32.18
N PRO A 181 -29.39 -23.31 32.24
CA PRO A 181 -28.23 -22.54 31.76
C PRO A 181 -26.89 -22.86 32.45
N GLU A 182 -26.89 -23.55 33.59
CA GLU A 182 -25.64 -23.99 34.24
C GLU A 182 -25.11 -25.31 33.67
N ALA A 183 -25.95 -26.11 32.99
CA ALA A 183 -25.57 -27.40 32.43
C ALA A 183 -24.54 -27.26 31.30
N VAL A 184 -24.68 -26.25 30.43
CA VAL A 184 -23.71 -25.96 29.34
C VAL A 184 -22.34 -25.47 29.84
N LYS A 185 -22.16 -25.28 31.16
CA LYS A 185 -20.90 -24.88 31.81
C LYS A 185 -20.22 -26.01 32.59
N GLN A 186 -20.84 -27.19 32.65
CA GLN A 186 -20.26 -28.37 33.32
C GLN A 186 -19.43 -29.20 32.33
N ASN A 187 -18.57 -30.06 32.87
CA ASN A 187 -17.81 -31.01 32.05
C ASN A 187 -18.59 -32.31 31.84
N TYR A 188 -18.37 -32.93 30.69
CA TYR A 188 -19.00 -34.18 30.26
C TYR A 188 -17.92 -35.10 29.69
N VAL A 189 -17.94 -36.37 30.09
CA VAL A 189 -17.07 -37.41 29.57
C VAL A 189 -17.89 -38.63 29.17
N PHE A 190 -17.60 -39.21 28.01
CA PHE A 190 -18.32 -40.39 27.54
C PHE A 190 -17.58 -41.67 27.94
N ASN A 191 -18.34 -42.67 28.38
CA ASN A 191 -17.83 -43.98 28.80
C ASN A 191 -18.85 -45.06 28.39
N LEU A 192 -19.18 -45.07 27.10
CA LEU A 192 -20.08 -46.07 26.51
C LEU A 192 -19.41 -47.47 26.49
N PRO A 193 -20.20 -48.56 26.41
CA PRO A 193 -19.69 -49.88 26.10
C PRO A 193 -18.91 -49.93 24.77
N GLU A 194 -17.92 -50.82 24.68
CA GLU A 194 -17.05 -50.96 23.51
C GLU A 194 -17.85 -51.22 22.22
N GLY A 195 -17.83 -50.26 21.29
CA GLY A 195 -18.52 -50.34 20.01
C GLY A 195 -19.95 -49.79 19.98
N GLU A 196 -20.43 -49.15 21.05
CA GLU A 196 -21.67 -48.37 21.03
C GLU A 196 -21.44 -46.93 20.54
N SER A 197 -22.45 -46.34 19.90
CA SER A 197 -22.48 -44.96 19.39
C SER A 197 -23.67 -44.19 19.96
N ILE A 198 -23.62 -42.86 19.90
CA ILE A 198 -24.76 -41.98 20.15
C ILE A 198 -25.48 -41.73 18.82
N ASP A 199 -26.75 -42.11 18.73
CA ASP A 199 -27.58 -41.80 17.56
C ASP A 199 -28.23 -40.42 17.72
N LEU A 200 -27.80 -39.47 16.89
CA LEU A 200 -28.40 -38.14 16.79
C LEU A 200 -29.57 -38.11 15.80
N GLY A 201 -29.81 -39.19 15.04
CA GLY A 201 -30.97 -39.36 14.16
C GLY A 201 -32.32 -39.46 14.90
N VAL A 202 -32.31 -39.55 16.24
CA VAL A 202 -33.50 -39.43 17.09
C VAL A 202 -34.05 -37.99 17.10
N TYR A 203 -33.19 -36.99 16.87
CA TYR A 203 -33.57 -35.58 16.76
C TYR A 203 -33.98 -35.26 15.32
N ARG A 204 -35.04 -34.46 15.15
CA ARG A 204 -35.63 -34.16 13.83
C ARG A 204 -35.07 -32.93 13.13
N ASP A 205 -34.46 -32.06 13.92
CA ASP A 205 -33.82 -30.81 13.54
C ASP A 205 -32.90 -30.48 14.72
N TRP A 206 -31.63 -30.87 14.59
CA TRP A 206 -30.60 -30.63 15.59
C TRP A 206 -30.16 -29.15 15.54
N PRO A 207 -30.37 -28.36 16.62
CA PRO A 207 -30.10 -26.93 16.62
C PRO A 207 -28.64 -26.58 16.99
N GLY A 208 -27.80 -27.59 17.27
CA GLY A 208 -26.47 -27.42 17.84
C GLY A 208 -26.48 -26.97 19.29
N ILE A 209 -25.64 -27.58 20.14
CA ILE A 209 -25.51 -27.18 21.56
C ILE A 209 -25.04 -25.71 21.62
N PRO A 210 -25.81 -24.80 22.27
CA PRO A 210 -25.50 -23.37 22.25
C PRO A 210 -24.62 -22.95 23.45
N SER A 211 -23.62 -22.11 23.17
CA SER A 211 -22.79 -21.44 24.17
C SER A 211 -22.15 -22.37 25.20
N PHE A 212 -21.64 -23.52 24.76
CA PHE A 212 -21.00 -24.50 25.63
C PHE A 212 -19.64 -24.01 26.16
N GLN A 213 -19.44 -24.05 27.48
CA GLN A 213 -18.32 -23.44 28.22
C GLN A 213 -17.50 -24.44 29.08
N GLY A 214 -17.92 -25.70 29.15
CA GLY A 214 -17.19 -26.76 29.86
C GLY A 214 -16.23 -27.52 28.96
N ILE A 215 -15.87 -28.74 29.38
CA ILE A 215 -15.15 -29.73 28.57
C ILE A 215 -16.14 -30.81 28.11
N PHE A 216 -16.19 -31.09 26.81
CA PHE A 216 -16.95 -32.21 26.22
C PHE A 216 -15.94 -33.22 25.67
N ASP A 217 -15.65 -34.24 26.47
CA ASP A 217 -14.66 -35.27 26.16
C ASP A 217 -15.35 -36.54 25.64
N GLY A 218 -15.38 -36.68 24.32
CA GLY A 218 -15.97 -37.83 23.64
C GLY A 218 -15.27 -39.14 23.95
N ASN A 219 -14.03 -39.13 24.46
CA ASN A 219 -13.27 -40.34 24.82
C ASN A 219 -13.24 -41.42 23.69
N GLY A 220 -13.24 -40.99 22.42
CA GLY A 220 -13.31 -41.85 21.23
C GLY A 220 -14.73 -42.20 20.76
N THR A 221 -15.78 -41.80 21.47
CA THR A 221 -17.20 -42.08 21.14
C THR A 221 -17.59 -41.51 19.78
N THR A 222 -18.37 -42.28 19.03
CA THR A 222 -18.97 -41.87 17.75
C THR A 222 -20.39 -41.37 17.94
N PHE A 223 -20.67 -40.21 17.35
CA PHE A 223 -21.98 -39.58 17.23
C PHE A 223 -22.43 -39.69 15.78
N GLU A 224 -23.59 -40.29 15.53
CA GLU A 224 -24.02 -40.71 14.19
C GLU A 224 -25.32 -40.05 13.77
N ASN A 225 -25.52 -39.88 12.46
CA ASN A 225 -26.80 -39.51 11.83
C ASN A 225 -27.41 -38.16 12.26
N LEU A 226 -26.58 -37.22 12.74
CA LEU A 226 -27.01 -35.84 13.05
C LEU A 226 -27.76 -35.26 11.84
N ASN A 227 -28.98 -34.78 12.06
CA ASN A 227 -29.76 -34.09 11.04
C ASN A 227 -30.32 -32.78 11.59
N GLY A 228 -29.95 -31.64 11.01
CA GLY A 228 -30.37 -30.35 11.55
C GLY A 228 -29.81 -29.12 10.86
N SER A 229 -29.86 -28.02 11.60
CA SER A 229 -29.53 -26.66 11.13
C SER A 229 -28.16 -26.17 11.62
N GLN A 230 -27.49 -26.91 12.50
CA GLN A 230 -26.12 -26.64 12.99
C GLN A 230 -25.35 -27.94 13.21
N GLY A 231 -24.03 -27.83 13.41
CA GLY A 231 -23.17 -28.94 13.84
C GLY A 231 -23.45 -29.43 15.26
N LEU A 232 -22.54 -30.24 15.82
CA LEU A 232 -22.70 -30.73 17.20
C LEU A 232 -22.91 -29.57 18.20
N PHE A 233 -22.16 -28.49 18.01
CA PHE A 233 -22.34 -27.20 18.67
C PHE A 233 -22.85 -26.14 17.69
N SER A 234 -23.73 -25.26 18.13
CA SER A 234 -24.04 -24.02 17.39
C SER A 234 -23.04 -22.92 17.76
N SER A 235 -22.59 -22.89 19.01
CA SER A 235 -21.49 -22.03 19.46
C SER A 235 -20.71 -22.66 20.63
N LEU A 236 -19.38 -22.72 20.49
CA LEU A 236 -18.47 -23.35 21.43
C LEU A 236 -17.51 -22.31 22.02
N TYR A 237 -17.46 -22.24 23.35
CA TYR A 237 -16.61 -21.34 24.16
C TYR A 237 -15.65 -22.12 25.07
N GLY A 238 -15.92 -23.40 25.35
CA GLY A 238 -15.03 -24.32 26.05
C GLY A 238 -14.26 -25.25 25.11
N THR A 239 -14.01 -26.47 25.57
CA THR A 239 -13.27 -27.49 24.81
C THR A 239 -14.19 -28.61 24.36
N VAL A 240 -14.14 -29.00 23.09
CA VAL A 240 -14.59 -30.34 22.63
C VAL A 240 -13.37 -31.16 22.24
N LYS A 241 -13.33 -32.42 22.66
CA LYS A 241 -12.21 -33.30 22.30
C LYS A 241 -12.56 -34.77 22.19
N ASN A 242 -11.74 -35.52 21.45
CA ASN A 242 -11.85 -36.97 21.30
C ASN A 242 -13.24 -37.43 20.77
N VAL A 243 -13.91 -36.60 19.95
CA VAL A 243 -15.24 -36.88 19.37
C VAL A 243 -15.11 -37.38 17.94
N ASN A 244 -15.69 -38.54 17.63
CA ASN A 244 -15.98 -38.95 16.26
C ASN A 244 -17.40 -38.47 15.89
N LEU A 245 -17.56 -37.73 14.80
CA LEU A 245 -18.87 -37.35 14.24
C LEU A 245 -19.00 -37.99 12.86
N ALA A 246 -20.07 -38.74 12.60
CA ALA A 246 -20.23 -39.52 11.38
C ALA A 246 -21.61 -39.34 10.73
N ASN A 247 -21.63 -39.20 9.40
CA ASN A 247 -22.86 -39.11 8.59
C ASN A 247 -23.77 -37.93 9.00
N ALA A 248 -23.18 -36.82 9.41
CA ALA A 248 -23.91 -35.62 9.82
C ALA A 248 -24.39 -34.82 8.60
N VAL A 249 -25.68 -34.50 8.54
CA VAL A 249 -26.34 -33.74 7.47
C VAL A 249 -26.86 -32.42 8.06
N ILE A 250 -26.26 -31.31 7.63
CA ILE A 250 -26.48 -29.98 8.20
C ILE A 250 -26.95 -29.05 7.08
N SER A 251 -28.11 -28.42 7.22
CA SER A 251 -28.69 -27.57 6.17
C SER A 251 -29.40 -26.34 6.74
N ALA A 252 -28.91 -25.14 6.42
CA ALA A 252 -29.40 -23.92 7.08
C ALA A 252 -29.32 -22.63 6.24
N ASP A 253 -30.08 -21.63 6.70
CA ASP A 253 -30.15 -20.24 6.22
C ASP A 253 -29.35 -19.32 7.18
N THR A 254 -28.08 -19.64 7.48
CA THR A 254 -27.29 -19.00 8.55
C THR A 254 -25.87 -18.62 8.10
N ASP A 255 -25.28 -17.59 8.72
CA ASP A 255 -23.96 -17.03 8.36
C ASP A 255 -22.79 -17.63 9.17
N ALA A 256 -23.03 -18.66 9.99
CA ALA A 256 -21.98 -19.42 10.66
C ALA A 256 -22.38 -20.91 10.73
N ILE A 257 -21.71 -21.75 9.94
CA ILE A 257 -22.06 -23.17 9.79
C ILE A 257 -20.82 -24.06 9.67
N GLY A 258 -20.76 -25.11 10.49
CA GLY A 258 -19.75 -26.16 10.36
C GLY A 258 -20.07 -27.44 11.11
N GLY A 259 -19.37 -28.52 10.79
CA GLY A 259 -19.68 -29.88 11.25
C GLY A 259 -19.58 -30.05 12.76
N MET A 260 -18.52 -29.51 13.37
CA MET A 260 -18.34 -29.53 14.82
C MET A 260 -18.98 -28.29 15.47
N ALA A 261 -18.75 -27.10 14.92
CA ALA A 261 -19.26 -25.84 15.47
C ALA A 261 -19.67 -24.84 14.38
N GLY A 262 -20.81 -24.14 14.58
CA GLY A 262 -21.11 -22.92 13.81
C GLY A 262 -20.09 -21.81 14.09
N TYR A 263 -19.86 -21.53 15.39
CA TYR A 263 -18.86 -20.58 15.88
C TYR A 263 -17.95 -21.21 16.95
N LEU A 264 -16.63 -21.06 16.79
CA LEU A 264 -15.63 -21.35 17.83
C LEU A 264 -15.11 -20.02 18.40
N ALA A 265 -15.29 -19.79 19.69
CA ALA A 265 -14.94 -18.54 20.35
C ALA A 265 -13.43 -18.38 20.58
N ASP A 266 -13.03 -17.17 20.95
CA ASP A 266 -11.70 -16.88 21.50
C ASP A 266 -11.40 -17.84 22.67
N GLY A 267 -10.17 -18.33 22.75
CA GLY A 267 -9.70 -19.33 23.71
C GLY A 267 -10.31 -20.74 23.65
N ALA A 268 -11.44 -20.95 22.97
CA ALA A 268 -12.10 -22.25 22.85
C ALA A 268 -11.25 -23.25 22.04
N SER A 269 -11.47 -24.57 22.22
CA SER A 269 -10.67 -25.59 21.54
C SER A 269 -11.43 -26.78 20.95
N ILE A 270 -10.93 -27.30 19.83
CA ILE A 270 -11.36 -28.56 19.18
C ILE A 270 -10.13 -29.46 19.06
N GLU A 271 -10.09 -30.56 19.79
CA GLU A 271 -8.87 -31.39 19.96
C GLU A 271 -9.10 -32.87 19.63
N ASN A 272 -8.31 -33.45 18.74
CA ASN A 272 -8.35 -34.89 18.40
C ASN A 272 -9.75 -35.39 17.96
N CYS A 273 -10.52 -34.53 17.29
CA CYS A 273 -11.84 -34.87 16.79
C CYS A 273 -11.78 -35.38 15.34
N ASN A 274 -12.75 -36.17 14.91
CA ASN A 274 -12.82 -36.70 13.55
C ASN A 274 -14.25 -36.60 13.02
N ILE A 275 -14.47 -35.66 12.10
CA ILE A 275 -15.73 -35.45 11.40
C ILE A 275 -15.65 -36.24 10.08
N SER A 276 -16.62 -37.11 9.80
CA SER A 276 -16.50 -38.07 8.69
C SER A 276 -17.82 -38.22 7.93
N ASN A 277 -17.72 -38.17 6.60
CA ASN A 277 -18.88 -38.18 5.70
C ASN A 277 -19.94 -37.13 6.07
N VAL A 278 -19.50 -35.88 6.32
CA VAL A 278 -20.41 -34.76 6.58
C VAL A 278 -21.01 -34.23 5.27
N ASP A 279 -22.28 -33.83 5.28
CA ASP A 279 -22.97 -33.16 4.18
C ASP A 279 -23.51 -31.81 4.69
N ILE A 280 -22.79 -30.73 4.37
CA ILE A 280 -23.11 -29.36 4.82
C ILE A 280 -23.69 -28.59 3.66
N THR A 281 -24.93 -28.09 3.76
CA THR A 281 -25.53 -27.19 2.78
C THR A 281 -25.82 -25.81 3.38
N CYS A 282 -25.19 -24.77 2.85
CA CYS A 282 -25.52 -23.38 3.19
C CYS A 282 -26.47 -22.78 2.15
N ASN A 283 -27.72 -22.54 2.54
CA ASN A 283 -28.80 -22.08 1.66
C ASN A 283 -28.99 -20.54 1.68
N LEU A 284 -28.06 -19.79 2.31
CA LEU A 284 -28.07 -18.34 2.23
C LEU A 284 -28.10 -17.89 0.75
N ASP A 285 -28.85 -16.84 0.48
CA ASP A 285 -29.11 -16.31 -0.88
C ASP A 285 -28.78 -14.82 -0.83
N PRO A 286 -27.72 -14.36 -1.51
CA PRO A 286 -27.32 -12.95 -1.52
C PRO A 286 -28.42 -11.97 -1.97
N ASN A 287 -29.40 -12.44 -2.74
CA ASN A 287 -30.51 -11.63 -3.24
C ASN A 287 -31.70 -11.56 -2.25
N LYS A 288 -31.62 -12.24 -1.09
CA LYS A 288 -32.68 -12.38 -0.09
C LYS A 288 -32.32 -11.65 1.21
N THR A 289 -33.21 -10.78 1.68
CA THR A 289 -33.06 -10.11 2.97
C THR A 289 -33.53 -11.02 4.11
N TYR A 290 -32.64 -11.30 5.08
CA TYR A 290 -32.93 -12.17 6.22
C TYR A 290 -33.43 -11.37 7.45
N PRO A 291 -34.49 -11.80 8.16
CA PRO A 291 -35.05 -11.04 9.29
C PRO A 291 -34.14 -10.95 10.52
N GLU A 292 -33.22 -11.89 10.69
CA GLU A 292 -32.43 -12.09 11.91
C GLU A 292 -31.06 -11.38 11.86
N GLY A 293 -30.75 -10.70 10.74
CA GLY A 293 -29.52 -9.93 10.57
C GLY A 293 -28.38 -10.69 9.88
N TYR A 294 -28.57 -11.97 9.53
CA TYR A 294 -27.60 -12.73 8.73
C TYR A 294 -27.31 -12.04 7.41
N GLN A 295 -26.02 -11.98 7.04
CA GLN A 295 -25.56 -11.40 5.78
C GLN A 295 -24.78 -12.45 5.00
N PRO A 296 -25.19 -12.83 3.78
CA PRO A 296 -24.44 -13.75 2.92
C PRO A 296 -23.00 -13.30 2.70
N GLU A 297 -22.77 -11.99 2.56
CA GLU A 297 -21.46 -11.29 2.53
C GLU A 297 -20.53 -11.59 3.71
N ARG A 298 -21.05 -12.14 4.82
CA ARG A 298 -20.34 -12.41 6.08
C ARG A 298 -20.39 -13.88 6.50
N ALA A 299 -20.91 -14.75 5.63
CA ALA A 299 -21.02 -16.17 5.90
C ALA A 299 -19.64 -16.80 6.15
N GLY A 300 -19.54 -17.67 7.16
CA GLY A 300 -18.44 -18.61 7.34
C GLY A 300 -18.96 -20.04 7.21
N VAL A 301 -18.54 -20.73 6.15
CA VAL A 301 -18.92 -22.12 5.84
C VAL A 301 -17.68 -23.01 5.92
N GLY A 302 -17.63 -23.94 6.88
CA GLY A 302 -16.46 -24.81 7.04
C GLY A 302 -16.76 -26.24 7.49
N GLY A 303 -15.92 -27.21 7.11
CA GLY A 303 -16.15 -28.62 7.44
C GLY A 303 -16.11 -28.91 8.94
N ILE A 304 -15.20 -28.26 9.67
CA ILE A 304 -15.08 -28.32 11.14
C ILE A 304 -15.83 -27.15 11.77
N VAL A 305 -15.51 -25.91 11.34
CA VAL A 305 -16.00 -24.66 11.96
C VAL A 305 -16.42 -23.63 10.91
N GLY A 306 -17.56 -22.99 11.10
CA GLY A 306 -17.97 -21.86 10.25
C GLY A 306 -17.13 -20.60 10.48
N LEU A 307 -17.23 -20.02 11.68
CA LEU A 307 -16.47 -18.84 12.11
C LEU A 307 -15.56 -19.19 13.30
N ASN A 308 -14.26 -18.92 13.17
CA ASN A 308 -13.23 -19.32 14.13
C ASN A 308 -12.52 -18.13 14.80
N ASN A 309 -12.40 -18.18 16.13
CA ASN A 309 -11.51 -17.35 16.95
C ASN A 309 -10.56 -18.18 17.83
N GLY A 310 -10.72 -19.50 17.88
CA GLY A 310 -10.07 -20.40 18.84
C GLY A 310 -9.02 -21.31 18.23
N ASN A 311 -8.77 -22.43 18.93
CA ASN A 311 -7.70 -23.37 18.65
C ASN A 311 -8.24 -24.70 18.10
N ILE A 312 -7.57 -25.28 17.09
CA ILE A 312 -7.96 -26.57 16.49
C ILE A 312 -6.72 -27.44 16.33
N SER A 313 -6.69 -28.60 16.97
CA SER A 313 -5.53 -29.50 16.92
C SER A 313 -5.87 -30.96 16.69
N GLY A 314 -5.05 -31.66 15.92
CA GLY A 314 -5.13 -33.12 15.73
C GLY A 314 -6.44 -33.60 15.10
N THR A 315 -7.17 -32.72 14.43
CA THR A 315 -8.57 -32.92 14.06
C THR A 315 -8.72 -33.19 12.56
N SER A 316 -9.58 -34.14 12.16
CA SER A 316 -9.87 -34.43 10.75
C SER A 316 -11.31 -34.09 10.37
N VAL A 317 -11.52 -33.69 9.12
CA VAL A 317 -12.83 -33.65 8.47
C VAL A 317 -12.82 -34.31 7.09
N SER A 318 -13.86 -35.05 6.75
CA SER A 318 -14.15 -35.47 5.37
C SER A 318 -15.63 -35.40 5.02
N GLY A 319 -15.95 -35.11 3.75
CA GLY A 319 -17.33 -35.02 3.26
C GLY A 319 -17.55 -34.04 2.10
N THR A 320 -18.65 -33.30 2.17
CA THR A 320 -19.10 -32.33 1.16
C THR A 320 -19.59 -31.05 1.83
N ILE A 321 -19.23 -29.90 1.25
CA ILE A 321 -19.85 -28.59 1.47
C ILE A 321 -20.57 -28.21 0.17
N ASN A 322 -21.81 -27.75 0.28
CA ASN A 322 -22.68 -27.37 -0.84
C ASN A 322 -23.20 -25.95 -0.61
N VAL A 323 -22.90 -25.03 -1.52
CA VAL A 323 -23.34 -23.62 -1.45
C VAL A 323 -24.04 -23.26 -2.77
N PRO A 324 -25.28 -23.74 -2.98
CA PRO A 324 -25.97 -23.70 -4.27
C PRO A 324 -26.32 -22.29 -4.77
N ASN A 325 -26.22 -21.28 -3.90
CA ASN A 325 -26.49 -19.88 -4.20
C ASN A 325 -25.22 -18.99 -4.14
N ALA A 326 -24.02 -19.57 -4.10
CA ALA A 326 -22.79 -18.79 -4.10
C ALA A 326 -22.70 -17.90 -5.35
N ASP A 327 -22.41 -16.61 -5.18
CA ASP A 327 -22.16 -15.62 -6.23
C ASP A 327 -20.96 -14.73 -5.85
N ASP A 328 -20.77 -13.62 -6.56
CA ASP A 328 -19.66 -12.69 -6.34
C ASP A 328 -19.68 -12.05 -4.95
N SER A 329 -20.83 -12.01 -4.28
CA SER A 329 -21.05 -11.40 -2.97
C SER A 329 -21.22 -12.38 -1.81
N PHE A 330 -21.21 -13.70 -2.06
CA PHE A 330 -21.30 -14.71 -1.00
C PHE A 330 -20.00 -14.79 -0.18
N GLY A 331 -20.07 -15.00 1.13
CA GLY A 331 -18.94 -15.00 2.06
C GLY A 331 -17.97 -16.20 1.95
N TYR A 332 -17.25 -16.44 3.03
CA TYR A 332 -16.05 -17.27 3.08
C TYR A 332 -16.36 -18.77 3.19
N ILE A 333 -15.68 -19.58 2.37
CA ILE A 333 -15.90 -21.03 2.29
C ILE A 333 -14.55 -21.76 2.36
N GLY A 334 -14.38 -22.64 3.34
CA GLY A 334 -13.17 -23.45 3.50
C GLY A 334 -13.45 -24.91 3.81
N GLY A 335 -12.68 -25.85 3.25
CA GLY A 335 -12.92 -27.28 3.51
C GLY A 335 -12.79 -27.68 4.99
N ALA A 336 -11.96 -26.99 5.77
CA ALA A 336 -11.90 -27.11 7.23
C ALA A 336 -12.65 -25.97 7.96
N ILE A 337 -12.39 -24.73 7.59
CA ILE A 337 -12.78 -23.54 8.35
C ILE A 337 -13.28 -22.44 7.41
N GLY A 338 -14.46 -21.87 7.66
CA GLY A 338 -14.99 -20.78 6.83
C GLY A 338 -14.14 -19.52 6.90
N ALA A 339 -14.05 -18.89 8.08
CA ALA A 339 -13.20 -17.73 8.31
C ALA A 339 -12.61 -17.69 9.72
N ASN A 340 -11.34 -17.30 9.82
CA ASN A 340 -10.72 -16.84 11.06
C ASN A 340 -11.02 -15.34 11.24
N ILE A 341 -11.69 -14.96 12.34
CA ILE A 341 -12.21 -13.59 12.56
C ILE A 341 -11.62 -12.90 13.80
N ASN A 342 -10.48 -13.38 14.30
CA ASN A 342 -9.90 -12.91 15.56
C ASN A 342 -9.08 -11.62 15.36
N THR A 343 -9.60 -10.48 15.84
CA THR A 343 -8.91 -9.19 15.73
C THR A 343 -7.59 -9.08 16.54
N ALA A 344 -7.24 -10.08 17.35
CA ALA A 344 -5.98 -10.17 18.09
C ALA A 344 -4.97 -11.09 17.37
N LYS A 345 -3.85 -10.49 16.95
CA LYS A 345 -2.75 -11.17 16.23
C LYS A 345 -2.05 -12.19 17.13
N GLY A 346 -2.25 -13.48 16.84
CA GLY A 346 -1.43 -14.59 17.35
C GLY A 346 -2.04 -15.48 18.44
N ASP A 347 -3.26 -15.22 18.92
CA ASP A 347 -3.90 -16.05 19.96
C ASP A 347 -4.54 -17.35 19.43
N SER A 348 -4.79 -17.46 18.12
CA SER A 348 -5.33 -18.65 17.47
C SER A 348 -4.24 -19.56 16.86
N LYS A 349 -4.35 -20.86 17.11
CA LYS A 349 -3.44 -21.90 16.58
C LYS A 349 -4.22 -23.07 15.97
N ILE A 350 -3.90 -23.39 14.72
CA ILE A 350 -4.42 -24.55 13.99
C ILE A 350 -3.25 -25.51 13.73
N SER A 351 -3.33 -26.76 14.20
CA SER A 351 -2.19 -27.68 14.12
C SER A 351 -2.56 -29.14 13.87
N ASN A 352 -1.81 -29.82 12.98
CA ASN A 352 -2.00 -31.26 12.70
C ASN A 352 -3.44 -31.61 12.25
N THR A 353 -4.07 -30.72 11.47
CA THR A 353 -5.51 -30.79 11.11
C THR A 353 -5.70 -31.14 9.64
N TYR A 354 -6.64 -32.04 9.32
CA TYR A 354 -6.82 -32.63 7.99
C TYR A 354 -8.21 -32.32 7.40
N ALA A 355 -8.28 -32.01 6.10
CA ALA A 355 -9.54 -31.80 5.39
C ALA A 355 -9.62 -32.53 4.04
N ASP A 356 -10.62 -33.39 3.88
CA ASP A 356 -10.97 -34.09 2.65
C ASP A 356 -12.44 -33.80 2.30
N VAL A 357 -12.71 -32.52 2.03
CA VAL A 357 -14.06 -31.96 1.90
C VAL A 357 -14.24 -31.36 0.51
N ASN A 358 -15.18 -31.92 -0.24
CA ASN A 358 -15.49 -31.46 -1.58
C ASN A 358 -16.42 -30.25 -1.51
N ILE A 359 -15.98 -29.12 -2.03
CA ILE A 359 -16.74 -27.86 -2.06
C ILE A 359 -17.48 -27.80 -3.40
N VAL A 360 -18.81 -27.79 -3.35
CA VAL A 360 -19.71 -27.69 -4.50
C VAL A 360 -20.41 -26.33 -4.44
N LEU A 361 -20.10 -25.46 -5.39
CA LEU A 361 -20.72 -24.14 -5.53
C LEU A 361 -21.92 -24.18 -6.48
N SER A 362 -22.49 -23.01 -6.75
CA SER A 362 -23.49 -22.83 -7.81
C SER A 362 -22.87 -23.06 -9.21
N ASN A 363 -23.63 -22.75 -10.27
CA ASN A 363 -23.11 -22.67 -11.65
C ASN A 363 -22.85 -21.21 -12.09
N ASN A 364 -22.55 -20.32 -11.14
CA ASN A 364 -22.14 -18.95 -11.44
C ASN A 364 -20.70 -18.91 -11.96
N THR A 365 -20.34 -17.78 -12.60
CA THR A 365 -19.09 -17.59 -13.35
C THR A 365 -18.19 -16.49 -12.74
N ASP A 366 -18.46 -16.09 -11.51
CA ASP A 366 -17.76 -15.03 -10.80
C ASP A 366 -17.94 -15.26 -9.28
N TYR A 367 -16.83 -15.31 -8.53
CA TYR A 367 -16.79 -15.54 -7.08
C TYR A 367 -15.75 -14.59 -6.46
N SER A 368 -16.18 -13.36 -6.13
CA SER A 368 -15.29 -12.27 -5.71
C SER A 368 -14.89 -12.28 -4.22
N ASN A 369 -15.19 -13.36 -3.51
CA ASN A 369 -14.79 -13.63 -2.12
C ASN A 369 -13.98 -14.94 -2.00
N SER A 370 -13.38 -15.14 -0.83
CA SER A 370 -12.30 -16.13 -0.64
C SER A 370 -12.82 -17.55 -0.36
N ILE A 371 -12.45 -18.47 -1.24
CA ILE A 371 -12.85 -19.89 -1.25
C ILE A 371 -11.59 -20.77 -1.36
N ASN A 372 -11.45 -21.77 -0.50
CA ASN A 372 -10.18 -22.49 -0.29
C ASN A 372 -10.41 -23.95 0.15
N GLY A 373 -9.50 -24.87 -0.17
CA GLY A 373 -9.58 -26.26 0.30
C GLY A 373 -9.46 -26.42 1.83
N PHE A 374 -8.84 -25.46 2.53
CA PHE A 374 -8.62 -25.51 3.97
C PHE A 374 -9.32 -24.39 4.74
N ILE A 375 -8.90 -23.13 4.58
CA ILE A 375 -9.44 -21.96 5.30
C ILE A 375 -9.89 -20.91 4.28
N GLY A 376 -11.16 -20.51 4.30
CA GLY A 376 -11.68 -19.48 3.38
C GLY A 376 -11.02 -18.12 3.58
N ASP A 377 -11.05 -17.58 4.81
CA ASP A 377 -10.39 -16.31 5.18
C ASP A 377 -9.46 -16.47 6.41
N ASP A 378 -8.24 -15.92 6.31
CA ASP A 378 -7.26 -15.77 7.40
C ASP A 378 -6.55 -14.39 7.35
N THR A 379 -7.35 -13.34 7.13
CA THR A 379 -6.95 -11.92 7.28
C THR A 379 -6.42 -11.56 8.68
N HIS A 380 -6.53 -12.48 9.65
CA HIS A 380 -6.28 -12.28 11.07
C HIS A 380 -4.98 -12.91 11.62
N GLU A 381 -4.14 -13.48 10.75
CA GLU A 381 -2.80 -14.02 11.09
C GLU A 381 -2.81 -15.18 12.12
N THR A 382 -3.59 -16.23 11.84
CA THR A 382 -3.60 -17.46 12.65
C THR A 382 -2.29 -18.26 12.49
N THR A 383 -1.82 -18.90 13.56
CA THR A 383 -0.66 -19.81 13.47
C THR A 383 -1.10 -21.17 12.93
N ILE A 384 -0.72 -21.52 11.70
CA ILE A 384 -1.10 -22.77 11.01
C ILE A 384 0.12 -23.69 10.87
N SER A 385 0.01 -24.98 11.23
CA SER A 385 1.14 -25.93 11.20
C SER A 385 0.71 -27.38 10.97
N ASN A 386 1.45 -28.15 10.16
CA ASN A 386 1.19 -29.59 9.91
C ASN A 386 -0.22 -29.97 9.42
N CYS A 387 -1.01 -29.01 8.93
CA CYS A 387 -2.34 -29.25 8.37
C CYS A 387 -2.30 -29.56 6.87
N VAL A 388 -3.35 -30.21 6.34
CA VAL A 388 -3.44 -30.67 4.95
C VAL A 388 -4.87 -30.55 4.42
N SER A 389 -5.02 -30.19 3.14
CA SER A 389 -6.27 -30.27 2.38
C SER A 389 -6.13 -31.20 1.18
N MET A 390 -7.14 -32.04 0.92
CA MET A 390 -7.20 -32.97 -0.22
C MET A 390 -8.54 -32.95 -0.97
N GLY A 391 -9.55 -32.23 -0.48
CA GLY A 391 -10.86 -32.12 -1.14
C GLY A 391 -10.83 -31.29 -2.43
N SER A 392 -11.80 -31.53 -3.33
CA SER A 392 -11.94 -30.80 -4.60
C SER A 392 -12.87 -29.58 -4.52
N ILE A 393 -12.75 -28.64 -5.46
CA ILE A 393 -13.65 -27.47 -5.58
C ILE A 393 -14.28 -27.47 -6.97
N THR A 394 -15.62 -27.57 -7.03
CA THR A 394 -16.38 -27.71 -8.29
C THR A 394 -17.68 -26.90 -8.28
N THR A 395 -18.24 -26.65 -9.47
CA THR A 395 -19.63 -26.18 -9.65
C THR A 395 -20.64 -27.32 -9.45
N ALA A 396 -21.92 -27.01 -9.32
CA ALA A 396 -23.00 -27.99 -9.16
C ALA A 396 -23.20 -28.96 -10.36
N ASP A 397 -22.61 -28.68 -11.53
CA ASP A 397 -22.54 -29.63 -12.65
C ASP A 397 -21.25 -30.48 -12.69
N GLY A 398 -20.36 -30.32 -11.70
CA GLY A 398 -19.12 -31.06 -11.55
C GLY A 398 -17.95 -30.50 -12.36
N SER A 399 -18.07 -29.29 -12.91
CA SER A 399 -16.95 -28.60 -13.57
C SER A 399 -15.94 -28.11 -12.52
N PRO A 400 -14.62 -28.25 -12.74
CA PRO A 400 -13.62 -27.64 -11.86
C PRO A 400 -13.68 -26.11 -11.98
N ILE A 401 -13.49 -25.42 -10.85
CA ILE A 401 -13.39 -23.96 -10.85
C ILE A 401 -11.93 -23.57 -11.08
N ASN A 402 -11.72 -22.56 -11.93
CA ASN A 402 -10.39 -22.07 -12.27
C ASN A 402 -9.89 -21.11 -11.18
N GLY A 403 -8.61 -21.18 -10.80
CA GLY A 403 -8.03 -20.35 -9.74
C GLY A 403 -8.07 -18.84 -10.01
N THR A 404 -8.23 -18.41 -11.26
CA THR A 404 -8.47 -16.99 -11.60
C THR A 404 -9.87 -16.49 -11.24
N ASP A 405 -10.79 -17.42 -11.00
CA ASP A 405 -12.21 -17.15 -10.79
C ASP A 405 -12.55 -17.18 -9.28
N LEU A 406 -11.51 -17.28 -8.42
CA LEU A 406 -11.57 -17.29 -6.97
C LEU A 406 -10.77 -16.09 -6.41
N ALA A 407 -11.43 -15.16 -5.71
CA ALA A 407 -10.75 -14.04 -5.07
C ALA A 407 -10.08 -14.45 -3.75
N ASN A 408 -8.91 -15.10 -3.84
CA ASN A 408 -8.19 -15.61 -2.68
C ASN A 408 -7.58 -14.47 -1.83
N TRP A 409 -8.14 -14.25 -0.63
CA TRP A 409 -7.65 -13.28 0.37
C TRP A 409 -7.01 -13.97 1.59
N GLY A 410 -6.76 -15.28 1.52
CA GLY A 410 -6.10 -16.08 2.56
C GLY A 410 -4.71 -16.61 2.15
N PRO A 411 -4.09 -17.47 2.98
CA PRO A 411 -2.90 -18.22 2.60
C PRO A 411 -3.22 -19.19 1.45
N VAL A 412 -2.40 -19.13 0.40
CA VAL A 412 -2.56 -19.96 -0.80
C VAL A 412 -2.25 -21.43 -0.49
N ILE A 413 -3.28 -22.27 -0.54
CA ILE A 413 -3.18 -23.74 -0.54
C ILE A 413 -3.97 -24.22 -1.75
N GLU A 414 -3.30 -24.42 -2.87
CA GLU A 414 -3.92 -25.00 -4.06
C GLU A 414 -4.04 -26.52 -3.88
N SER A 415 -5.27 -27.00 -3.71
CA SER A 415 -5.61 -28.43 -3.78
C SER A 415 -5.53 -28.92 -5.22
N ASP A 416 -4.74 -29.96 -5.43
CA ASP A 416 -4.04 -30.24 -6.68
C ASP A 416 -4.84 -30.97 -7.77
N VAL A 417 -4.27 -31.00 -8.97
CA VAL A 417 -4.65 -31.89 -10.06
C VAL A 417 -4.28 -33.37 -9.86
N THR A 418 -3.40 -33.79 -8.91
CA THR A 418 -3.30 -35.19 -8.36
C THR A 418 -2.38 -35.38 -7.10
N ASN A 419 -2.70 -34.73 -5.97
CA ASN A 419 -1.96 -34.62 -4.66
C ASN A 419 -0.86 -33.54 -4.55
N MET A 420 -1.18 -32.39 -3.93
CA MET A 420 -0.21 -31.52 -3.26
C MET A 420 -0.44 -31.46 -1.76
N VAL A 421 0.66 -31.43 -1.02
CA VAL A 421 0.73 -31.13 0.41
C VAL A 421 1.66 -29.94 0.56
N ALA A 422 1.17 -28.82 1.08
CA ALA A 422 1.98 -27.63 1.33
C ALA A 422 1.50 -26.83 2.54
N LEU A 423 2.39 -26.64 3.51
CA LEU A 423 2.33 -25.58 4.52
C LEU A 423 3.74 -25.14 4.93
N ASP A 424 4.08 -23.90 4.63
CA ASP A 424 4.88 -23.02 5.49
C ASP A 424 4.33 -21.60 5.32
N THR A 425 3.36 -21.23 6.14
CA THR A 425 2.75 -19.91 6.08
C THR A 425 3.60 -18.89 6.85
N ARG A 426 4.57 -18.31 6.13
CA ARG A 426 5.27 -17.05 6.45
C ARG A 426 6.31 -17.08 7.59
N ASN A 427 6.86 -18.23 8.04
CA ASN A 427 7.92 -18.15 9.08
C ASN A 427 9.03 -19.22 9.16
N ASN A 428 9.17 -20.24 8.27
CA ASN A 428 10.32 -21.16 8.36
C ASN A 428 11.05 -21.59 7.08
N ASN A 429 11.04 -20.71 6.07
CA ASN A 429 12.12 -20.52 5.10
C ASN A 429 12.47 -21.74 4.21
N ASN A 430 11.53 -22.67 3.98
CA ASN A 430 11.67 -23.77 3.02
C ASN A 430 10.35 -24.06 2.27
N VAL A 431 10.28 -23.68 1.00
CA VAL A 431 9.19 -24.08 0.08
C VAL A 431 9.75 -25.04 -0.96
N LEU A 432 9.03 -26.12 -1.26
CA LEU A 432 9.49 -27.20 -2.14
C LEU A 432 8.38 -27.55 -3.15
N TYR A 433 8.65 -27.30 -4.43
CA TYR A 433 7.72 -27.58 -5.54
C TYR A 433 8.21 -28.78 -6.37
N TRP A 434 7.28 -29.54 -6.93
CA TRP A 434 7.52 -30.38 -8.11
C TRP A 434 6.23 -30.52 -8.92
N ALA A 435 6.30 -30.41 -10.25
CA ALA A 435 5.15 -30.50 -11.15
C ALA A 435 5.26 -31.73 -12.05
N ASN A 436 4.13 -32.33 -12.48
CA ASN A 436 4.14 -33.60 -13.20
C ASN A 436 3.21 -33.68 -14.45
N SER A 437 3.37 -32.80 -15.45
CA SER A 437 2.98 -33.15 -16.84
C SER A 437 3.73 -32.36 -17.94
N THR A 438 4.20 -33.06 -18.99
CA THR A 438 5.26 -32.59 -19.93
C THR A 438 4.89 -31.47 -20.92
N SER A 439 3.68 -30.90 -20.90
CA SER A 439 3.32 -29.73 -21.73
C SER A 439 2.01 -29.04 -21.31
N PRO A 440 2.06 -28.05 -20.39
CA PRO A 440 0.94 -27.13 -20.16
C PRO A 440 0.86 -26.07 -21.28
N SER A 441 -0.07 -26.21 -22.21
CA SER A 441 -0.28 -25.23 -23.29
C SER A 441 -1.34 -24.19 -22.92
N PHE A 442 -0.92 -23.02 -22.44
CA PHE A 442 -1.80 -21.85 -22.35
C PHE A 442 -2.14 -21.35 -23.77
N ASP A 443 -3.43 -21.18 -24.07
CA ASP A 443 -3.87 -20.73 -25.39
C ASP A 443 -3.54 -19.23 -25.60
N SER A 444 -3.21 -18.87 -26.84
CA SER A 444 -2.48 -17.65 -27.15
C SER A 444 -3.36 -16.40 -27.15
N GLY A 445 -3.57 -15.80 -25.97
CA GLY A 445 -4.40 -14.59 -25.83
C GLY A 445 -4.04 -13.61 -24.70
N ASN A 446 -3.39 -14.03 -23.61
CA ASN A 446 -3.11 -13.15 -22.48
C ASN A 446 -1.77 -12.41 -22.64
N THR A 447 -1.73 -11.12 -22.28
CA THR A 447 -0.57 -10.22 -22.48
C THR A 447 0.11 -9.78 -21.17
N ASN A 448 -0.09 -10.48 -20.06
CA ASN A 448 0.75 -10.33 -18.87
C ASN A 448 2.12 -10.99 -19.11
N SER A 449 3.10 -10.20 -19.55
CA SER A 449 4.44 -10.66 -19.93
C SER A 449 5.53 -10.39 -18.88
N ASP A 450 5.17 -9.94 -17.69
CA ASP A 450 6.10 -9.49 -16.64
C ASP A 450 6.21 -10.50 -15.49
N VAL A 451 7.13 -11.46 -15.66
CA VAL A 451 8.25 -11.85 -14.75
C VAL A 451 8.72 -13.23 -15.20
N LEU A 452 9.56 -13.24 -16.24
CA LEU A 452 10.27 -14.40 -16.78
C LEU A 452 11.70 -13.93 -17.12
N THR A 453 12.73 -14.56 -16.57
CA THR A 453 14.13 -14.31 -16.93
C THR A 453 14.85 -15.63 -17.20
N GLU A 454 15.65 -15.68 -18.27
CA GLU A 454 16.19 -16.92 -18.86
C GLU A 454 17.60 -17.30 -18.33
N GLU A 455 17.97 -16.88 -17.13
CA GLU A 455 19.33 -17.12 -16.62
C GLU A 455 19.58 -18.59 -16.22
N TYR A 456 20.78 -19.06 -16.53
CA TYR A 456 21.35 -20.33 -16.08
C TYR A 456 22.56 -20.00 -15.20
N GLU A 457 22.74 -20.68 -14.07
CA GLU A 457 24.01 -20.62 -13.32
C GLU A 457 24.98 -21.72 -13.75
N GLU A 458 26.27 -21.39 -13.81
CA GLU A 458 27.37 -22.35 -14.00
C GLU A 458 28.08 -22.60 -12.65
N MET A 459 28.03 -23.85 -12.19
CA MET A 459 28.60 -24.28 -10.92
C MET A 459 30.13 -24.41 -11.01
N ALA A 460 30.80 -24.40 -9.86
CA ALA A 460 32.28 -24.39 -9.76
C ALA A 460 32.98 -25.65 -10.31
N ASP A 461 32.25 -26.66 -10.78
CA ASP A 461 32.75 -27.84 -11.48
C ASP A 461 32.58 -27.80 -13.02
N GLY A 462 31.93 -26.76 -13.57
CA GLY A 462 31.65 -26.60 -15.00
C GLY A 462 30.33 -27.21 -15.48
N SER A 463 29.36 -27.43 -14.58
CA SER A 463 27.99 -27.83 -14.91
C SER A 463 27.03 -26.63 -14.89
N THR A 464 26.07 -26.55 -15.82
CA THR A 464 25.04 -25.50 -15.86
C THR A 464 23.66 -26.00 -15.45
N VAL A 465 22.94 -25.20 -14.68
CA VAL A 465 21.58 -25.50 -14.19
C VAL A 465 20.59 -24.47 -14.73
N LYS A 466 19.38 -24.91 -15.09
CA LYS A 466 18.26 -24.04 -15.48
C LYS A 466 17.16 -24.14 -14.41
N ILE A 467 16.61 -23.00 -13.98
CA ILE A 467 15.63 -22.93 -12.87
C ILE A 467 14.27 -22.49 -13.41
N TRP A 468 13.37 -23.44 -13.71
CA TRP A 468 11.90 -23.29 -13.89
C TRP A 468 11.22 -24.66 -13.64
N LEU A 469 9.90 -24.70 -13.36
CA LEU A 469 9.16 -25.82 -12.76
C LEU A 469 8.66 -26.89 -13.79
N ASP A 470 8.97 -28.20 -13.64
CA ASP A 470 8.87 -29.28 -14.69
C ASP A 470 8.97 -30.75 -14.10
N SER A 471 8.43 -31.91 -14.59
CA SER A 471 7.23 -32.19 -15.46
C SER A 471 6.67 -33.66 -15.67
N SER A 472 6.89 -34.78 -14.91
CA SER A 472 6.08 -36.05 -15.17
C SER A 472 6.07 -37.27 -14.18
N ASP A 473 5.10 -38.23 -14.10
CA ASP A 473 3.60 -38.33 -14.33
C ASP A 473 3.06 -39.82 -14.24
N GLU A 474 2.88 -40.47 -13.05
CA GLU A 474 2.27 -41.85 -12.89
C GLU A 474 1.58 -42.14 -11.50
N GLY A 475 0.89 -41.19 -10.86
CA GLY A 475 0.73 -41.14 -9.39
C GLY A 475 -0.13 -42.17 -8.58
N TYR A 476 -1.17 -42.83 -9.13
CA TYR A 476 -2.27 -43.38 -8.29
C TYR A 476 -2.53 -44.90 -8.27
N ALA A 477 -2.14 -45.66 -9.30
CA ALA A 477 -2.56 -47.07 -9.42
C ALA A 477 -1.84 -48.01 -8.43
N GLU A 478 -0.66 -47.61 -7.96
CA GLU A 478 0.24 -48.46 -7.20
C GLU A 478 0.10 -48.35 -5.67
N GLN A 479 -0.89 -47.66 -5.09
CA GLN A 479 -0.83 -47.27 -3.66
C GLN A 479 -0.61 -48.45 -2.68
N ALA A 480 -1.12 -49.66 -2.97
CA ALA A 480 -0.83 -50.89 -2.20
C ALA A 480 0.48 -51.60 -2.61
N GLU A 481 0.86 -51.52 -3.88
CA GLU A 481 2.08 -52.14 -4.42
C GLU A 481 3.33 -51.30 -4.09
N ASN A 482 3.19 -49.98 -3.89
CA ASN A 482 4.21 -49.05 -3.41
C ASN A 482 4.36 -49.06 -1.89
N GLN A 483 3.31 -49.30 -1.11
CA GLN A 483 3.48 -49.67 0.32
C GLN A 483 4.32 -50.96 0.45
N THR A 484 4.06 -51.95 -0.42
CA THR A 484 4.82 -53.21 -0.47
C THR A 484 6.25 -52.99 -0.99
N THR A 485 6.44 -52.13 -1.99
CA THR A 485 7.73 -51.87 -2.65
C THR A 485 8.63 -50.94 -1.84
N ALA A 486 8.09 -49.96 -1.11
CA ALA A 486 8.86 -49.17 -0.14
C ALA A 486 9.44 -50.07 0.97
N ALA A 487 8.62 -50.97 1.51
CA ALA A 487 9.06 -51.99 2.49
C ALA A 487 10.10 -52.96 1.90
N ALA A 488 9.95 -53.37 0.62
CA ALA A 488 10.91 -54.24 -0.06
C ALA A 488 12.26 -53.56 -0.38
N ASN A 489 12.24 -52.25 -0.67
CA ASN A 489 13.43 -51.44 -0.98
C ASN A 489 14.10 -50.86 0.28
N GLY A 490 13.56 -51.09 1.48
CA GLY A 490 14.12 -50.62 2.75
C GLY A 490 13.98 -49.11 2.98
N ILE A 491 13.03 -48.46 2.30
CA ILE A 491 12.72 -47.05 2.48
C ILE A 491 11.78 -46.90 3.70
N PRO A 492 12.03 -45.97 4.63
CA PRO A 492 11.16 -45.79 5.80
C PRO A 492 9.75 -45.33 5.38
N VAL A 493 8.77 -46.24 5.46
CA VAL A 493 7.36 -45.88 5.40
C VAL A 493 7.00 -45.13 6.67
N LEU A 494 6.36 -43.96 6.53
CA LEU A 494 5.99 -43.11 7.66
C LEU A 494 4.85 -43.79 8.44
N ASN A 495 5.20 -44.54 9.47
CA ASN A 495 4.25 -45.25 10.32
C ASN A 495 3.50 -44.24 11.20
N LEU A 496 2.28 -43.88 10.80
CA LEU A 496 1.43 -42.91 11.50
C LEU A 496 1.17 -43.29 12.97
N SER A 497 1.09 -44.58 13.31
CA SER A 497 1.00 -45.05 14.70
C SER A 497 2.27 -44.73 15.49
N ALA A 498 3.45 -44.90 14.89
CA ALA A 498 4.72 -44.52 15.51
C ALA A 498 4.94 -43.00 15.54
N LEU A 499 4.23 -42.24 14.69
CA LEU A 499 4.18 -40.78 14.77
C LEU A 499 3.28 -40.33 15.92
N GLN A 500 2.12 -40.95 16.14
CA GLN A 500 1.32 -40.73 17.36
C GLN A 500 2.14 -41.07 18.63
N GLU A 501 2.86 -42.20 18.65
CA GLU A 501 3.77 -42.55 19.75
C GLU A 501 4.95 -41.55 19.91
N ALA A 502 5.50 -41.01 18.80
CA ALA A 502 6.62 -40.06 18.84
C ALA A 502 6.20 -38.62 19.21
N THR A 503 5.03 -38.17 18.75
CA THR A 503 4.44 -36.88 19.12
C THR A 503 4.10 -36.83 20.62
N LEU A 504 3.72 -37.97 21.20
CA LEU A 504 3.57 -38.13 22.66
C LEU A 504 4.90 -38.23 23.43
N ALA A 505 6.07 -38.14 22.77
CA ALA A 505 7.36 -38.51 23.37
C ALA A 505 8.53 -37.54 23.10
N GLN A 506 8.32 -36.37 22.47
CA GLN A 506 9.38 -35.37 22.29
C GLN A 506 9.24 -34.18 23.26
N GLU A 507 10.02 -34.24 24.35
CA GLU A 507 10.39 -33.06 25.14
C GLU A 507 11.47 -32.28 24.38
N ALA A 508 11.24 -30.99 24.11
CA ALA A 508 12.29 -30.05 23.72
C ALA A 508 12.94 -29.42 24.98
N GLU A 509 14.15 -28.87 24.86
CA GLU A 509 14.81 -28.11 25.93
C GLU A 509 15.07 -26.68 25.44
N GLU A 510 14.51 -25.68 26.14
CA GLU A 510 14.60 -24.26 25.78
C GLU A 510 15.04 -23.39 26.98
N GLU A 511 15.68 -22.25 26.70
CA GLU A 511 16.11 -21.28 27.73
C GLU A 511 15.02 -20.24 28.01
N VAL A 512 14.31 -20.42 29.12
CA VAL A 512 13.22 -19.53 29.58
C VAL A 512 13.66 -18.67 30.79
N PRO A 513 13.00 -17.54 31.09
CA PRO A 513 13.39 -16.69 32.23
C PRO A 513 13.15 -17.35 33.61
N ASP A 514 14.17 -17.36 34.46
CA ASP A 514 14.09 -17.88 35.84
C ASP A 514 13.54 -16.83 36.82
N THR A 515 12.21 -16.72 36.82
CA THR A 515 11.44 -15.88 37.75
C THR A 515 11.57 -16.29 39.23
N THR A 516 12.30 -17.36 39.56
CA THR A 516 12.58 -17.75 40.96
C THR A 516 13.83 -17.08 41.54
N GLN A 517 14.65 -16.44 40.68
CA GLN A 517 15.80 -15.64 41.10
C GLN A 517 15.48 -14.13 41.10
N GLU A 518 16.30 -13.35 41.80
CA GLU A 518 16.21 -11.89 41.76
C GLU A 518 16.48 -11.37 40.33
N PRO A 519 15.77 -10.32 39.85
CA PRO A 519 16.00 -9.75 38.54
C PRO A 519 17.45 -9.30 38.32
N ILE A 520 18.04 -9.65 37.18
CA ILE A 520 19.37 -9.19 36.76
C ILE A 520 19.32 -7.80 36.09
N GLY A 521 18.13 -7.31 35.76
CA GLY A 521 17.87 -5.99 35.22
C GLY A 521 16.37 -5.74 35.06
N TYR A 522 16.02 -4.71 34.29
CA TYR A 522 14.65 -4.38 33.89
C TYR A 522 14.67 -3.95 32.42
N GLU A 523 13.57 -4.12 31.69
CA GLU A 523 13.43 -3.52 30.36
C GLU A 523 13.51 -1.98 30.47
N GLN A 524 14.07 -1.33 29.45
CA GLN A 524 14.20 0.13 29.46
C GLN A 524 13.07 0.80 28.69
N LYS A 525 12.20 1.53 29.40
CA LYS A 525 11.16 2.36 28.81
C LYS A 525 11.71 3.74 28.45
N ALA A 526 11.25 4.26 27.31
CA ALA A 526 11.65 5.57 26.81
C ALA A 526 11.04 6.69 27.67
N ILE A 527 11.88 7.56 28.21
CA ILE A 527 11.45 8.87 28.73
C ILE A 527 11.25 9.78 27.53
N THR A 528 10.05 10.35 27.40
CA THR A 528 9.72 11.25 26.29
C THR A 528 9.46 12.68 26.76
N GLU A 529 9.80 13.63 25.89
CA GLU A 529 9.49 15.06 26.05
C GLU A 529 8.83 15.58 24.76
N GLU A 530 7.90 16.52 24.88
CA GLU A 530 7.32 17.22 23.74
C GLU A 530 8.16 18.47 23.42
N ILE A 531 8.81 18.48 22.25
CA ILE A 531 9.55 19.66 21.76
C ILE A 531 8.82 20.28 20.55
N PRO A 532 8.86 21.60 20.36
CA PRO A 532 8.25 22.24 19.20
C PRO A 532 8.90 21.76 17.88
N ILE A 533 8.08 21.62 16.85
CA ILE A 533 8.53 21.36 15.48
C ILE A 533 8.85 22.71 14.84
N MET A 534 10.14 22.96 14.64
CA MET A 534 10.64 24.07 13.84
C MET A 534 10.59 23.72 12.36
N GLU A 535 10.12 24.64 11.52
CA GLU A 535 10.21 24.57 10.05
C GLU A 535 11.03 25.74 9.51
N THR A 536 11.99 25.45 8.64
CA THR A 536 12.75 26.47 7.90
C THR A 536 11.83 27.12 6.85
N ARG A 537 11.47 28.39 7.03
CA ARG A 537 10.56 29.11 6.14
C ARG A 537 11.23 30.36 5.56
N LEU A 538 10.87 30.70 4.32
CA LEU A 538 11.31 31.94 3.68
C LEU A 538 10.51 33.13 4.25
N VAL A 539 11.19 34.04 4.92
CA VAL A 539 10.63 35.27 5.53
C VAL A 539 11.27 36.51 4.91
N GLU A 540 10.60 37.66 5.02
CA GLU A 540 11.16 38.94 4.57
C GLU A 540 12.46 39.25 5.33
N ASP A 541 13.46 39.79 4.62
CA ASP A 541 14.72 40.22 5.20
C ASP A 541 14.69 41.73 5.46
N PRO A 542 14.43 42.19 6.71
CA PRO A 542 14.29 43.62 7.01
C PRO A 542 15.62 44.37 6.94
N ASP A 543 16.74 43.64 6.93
CA ASP A 543 18.09 44.18 6.83
C ASP A 543 18.58 44.26 5.36
N PHE A 544 17.76 43.85 4.38
CA PHE A 544 18.08 43.95 2.96
C PHE A 544 17.90 45.40 2.47
N GLU A 545 18.99 46.05 2.04
CA GLU A 545 19.03 47.47 1.62
C GLU A 545 18.15 47.81 0.38
N GLY A 546 17.54 46.81 -0.25
CA GLY A 546 16.65 46.96 -1.40
C GLY A 546 17.38 46.87 -2.74
N LEU A 547 16.65 47.15 -3.81
CA LEU A 547 17.18 47.40 -5.16
C LEU A 547 16.40 48.56 -5.77
N SER A 548 17.07 49.46 -6.49
CA SER A 548 16.36 50.41 -7.34
C SER A 548 15.77 49.70 -8.56
N SER A 549 14.68 50.25 -9.11
CA SER A 549 14.05 49.71 -10.33
C SER A 549 15.03 49.56 -11.50
N ALA A 550 15.99 50.47 -11.63
CA ALA A 550 17.00 50.42 -12.69
C ALA A 550 18.02 49.27 -12.50
N GLU A 551 18.43 48.98 -11.27
CA GLU A 551 19.33 47.84 -10.98
C GLU A 551 18.61 46.50 -11.12
N LEU A 552 17.34 46.45 -10.71
CA LEU A 552 16.48 45.29 -10.87
C LEU A 552 16.22 44.99 -12.35
N GLU A 553 15.86 46.01 -13.14
CA GLU A 553 15.66 45.89 -14.58
C GLU A 553 16.94 45.49 -15.31
N MET A 554 18.06 46.17 -15.04
CA MET A 554 19.34 45.82 -15.67
C MET A 554 19.76 44.39 -15.32
N GLY A 555 19.50 43.94 -14.09
CA GLY A 555 19.76 42.56 -13.67
C GLY A 555 18.88 41.53 -14.37
N LEU A 556 17.59 41.81 -14.56
CA LEU A 556 16.67 40.94 -15.30
C LEU A 556 17.00 40.90 -16.81
N LYS A 557 17.20 42.08 -17.45
CA LYS A 557 17.56 42.18 -18.88
C LYS A 557 18.92 41.56 -19.22
N SER A 558 19.85 41.52 -18.27
CA SER A 558 21.15 40.83 -18.43
C SER A 558 21.14 39.35 -18.04
N GLY A 559 20.03 38.82 -17.51
CA GLY A 559 19.95 37.45 -16.99
C GLY A 559 20.74 37.21 -15.70
N LYS A 560 21.24 38.26 -15.04
CA LYS A 560 21.85 38.20 -13.70
C LYS A 560 20.79 37.83 -12.64
N TYR A 561 19.56 38.28 -12.83
CA TYR A 561 18.42 37.92 -12.00
C TYR A 561 17.40 37.13 -12.83
N GLN A 562 16.67 36.24 -12.16
CA GLN A 562 15.59 35.43 -12.71
C GLN A 562 14.29 35.69 -11.92
N LEU A 563 13.14 35.53 -12.57
CA LEU A 563 11.85 35.57 -11.89
C LEU A 563 11.44 34.14 -11.50
N VAL A 564 10.91 33.97 -10.29
CA VAL A 564 10.42 32.68 -9.81
C VAL A 564 9.08 32.83 -9.08
N THR A 565 8.25 31.78 -9.15
CA THR A 565 6.98 31.66 -8.41
C THR A 565 7.01 30.36 -7.60
N PRO A 566 6.37 30.24 -6.42
CA PRO A 566 6.19 28.95 -5.76
C PRO A 566 5.64 27.90 -6.72
N ALA A 567 6.22 26.70 -6.72
CA ALA A 567 5.82 25.63 -7.63
C ALA A 567 4.42 25.08 -7.30
N THR A 568 3.84 24.39 -8.29
CA THR A 568 2.60 23.61 -8.14
C THR A 568 2.86 22.17 -8.60
N GLU A 569 1.97 21.24 -8.26
CA GLU A 569 2.17 19.78 -8.39
C GLU A 569 2.45 19.25 -9.82
N ASN A 570 2.43 20.12 -10.84
CA ASN A 570 2.61 19.75 -12.26
C ASN A 570 3.64 20.64 -13.00
N THR A 571 4.48 21.42 -12.30
CA THR A 571 5.45 22.34 -12.94
C THR A 571 6.60 21.58 -13.61
N THR A 572 6.91 21.92 -14.87
CA THR A 572 7.88 21.18 -15.71
C THR A 572 9.30 21.74 -15.70
N GLN A 573 9.52 22.92 -15.13
CA GLN A 573 10.83 23.56 -14.96
C GLN A 573 10.93 24.22 -13.59
N SER A 574 11.26 23.43 -12.57
CA SER A 574 11.50 23.91 -11.21
C SER A 574 12.99 24.13 -10.91
N VAL A 575 13.26 25.02 -9.95
CA VAL A 575 14.52 25.16 -9.23
C VAL A 575 14.26 24.97 -7.74
N SER A 576 14.98 24.05 -7.11
CA SER A 576 14.89 23.85 -5.66
C SER A 576 15.83 24.82 -4.96
N ILE A 577 15.26 25.71 -4.13
CA ILE A 577 16.01 26.72 -3.37
C ILE A 577 15.86 26.36 -1.89
N ASN A 578 16.95 25.87 -1.28
CA ASN A 578 17.01 25.41 0.11
C ASN A 578 15.89 24.42 0.51
N GLY A 579 15.51 23.53 -0.41
CA GLY A 579 14.48 22.50 -0.17
C GLY A 579 13.04 22.96 -0.38
N THR A 580 12.82 24.16 -0.94
CA THR A 580 11.51 24.59 -1.46
C THR A 580 11.61 24.73 -2.97
N ASP A 581 10.67 24.16 -3.71
CA ASP A 581 10.66 24.20 -5.18
C ASP A 581 9.91 25.42 -5.70
N TYR A 582 10.52 26.09 -6.68
CA TYR A 582 9.97 27.25 -7.38
C TYR A 582 10.00 27.03 -8.89
N GLU A 583 8.97 27.49 -9.61
CA GLU A 583 8.95 27.47 -11.08
C GLU A 583 9.66 28.71 -11.66
N LEU A 584 10.45 28.49 -12.71
CA LEU A 584 11.20 29.55 -13.42
C LEU A 584 10.28 30.33 -14.38
N VAL A 585 10.04 31.61 -14.10
CA VAL A 585 9.20 32.48 -14.92
C VAL A 585 10.06 33.22 -15.96
N SER A 586 9.87 32.90 -17.24
CA SER A 586 10.56 33.64 -18.33
C SER A 586 10.02 35.07 -18.44
N LEU A 587 10.93 36.06 -18.42
CA LEU A 587 10.61 37.47 -18.60
C LEU A 587 9.81 37.74 -19.89
N SER A 588 10.11 37.02 -20.98
CA SER A 588 9.42 37.17 -22.27
C SER A 588 8.05 36.49 -22.35
N ALA A 589 7.70 35.65 -21.36
CA ALA A 589 6.37 35.02 -21.23
C ALA A 589 5.54 35.62 -20.08
N CYS A 590 6.14 36.49 -19.27
CA CYS A 590 5.54 37.06 -18.07
C CYS A 590 4.47 38.11 -18.40
N THR A 591 3.20 37.74 -18.31
CA THR A 591 2.05 38.64 -18.54
C THR A 591 1.88 39.73 -17.47
N ALA A 592 2.51 39.57 -16.30
CA ALA A 592 2.47 40.53 -15.19
C ALA A 592 3.43 41.72 -15.36
N ILE A 593 4.33 41.68 -16.36
CA ILE A 593 5.27 42.75 -16.68
C ILE A 593 4.98 43.24 -18.10
N SER A 594 5.14 44.53 -18.36
CA SER A 594 5.23 45.08 -19.72
C SER A 594 6.49 45.90 -19.89
N GLU A 595 7.14 45.73 -21.04
CA GLU A 595 8.19 46.62 -21.49
C GLU A 595 7.55 47.81 -22.24
N GLN A 596 7.84 49.03 -21.81
CA GLN A 596 7.28 50.25 -22.39
C GLN A 596 8.39 51.26 -22.68
N GLN A 597 8.29 51.94 -23.82
CA GLN A 597 9.26 52.94 -24.25
C GLN A 597 9.31 54.12 -23.25
N ASN A 598 10.49 54.69 -23.01
CA ASN A 598 10.63 55.82 -22.09
C ASN A 598 10.14 57.13 -22.74
N GLU A 599 8.82 57.37 -22.73
CA GLU A 599 8.18 58.55 -23.35
C GLU A 599 8.82 59.89 -22.93
N GLN A 600 9.35 60.01 -21.71
CA GLN A 600 9.96 61.26 -21.22
C GLN A 600 11.34 61.50 -21.82
N GLU A 601 12.19 60.48 -21.89
CA GLU A 601 13.50 60.58 -22.55
C GLU A 601 13.35 60.71 -24.07
N LEU A 602 12.40 59.99 -24.67
CA LEU A 602 12.06 60.13 -26.09
C LEU A 602 11.63 61.56 -26.41
N ALA A 603 10.74 62.17 -25.63
CA ALA A 603 10.28 63.55 -25.87
C ALA A 603 11.41 64.59 -25.69
N ILE A 604 12.39 64.34 -24.81
CA ILE A 604 13.59 65.16 -24.69
C ILE A 604 14.48 64.97 -25.93
N ALA A 605 14.75 63.73 -26.33
CA ALA A 605 15.57 63.41 -27.49
C ALA A 605 14.97 63.92 -28.82
N GLU A 606 13.65 63.86 -28.98
CA GLU A 606 12.93 64.42 -30.14
C GLU A 606 13.08 65.96 -30.20
N ALA A 607 12.94 66.64 -29.05
CA ALA A 607 13.11 68.09 -28.96
C ALA A 607 14.57 68.55 -29.22
N GLU A 608 15.56 67.78 -28.76
CA GLU A 608 16.97 68.05 -29.08
C GLU A 608 17.29 67.75 -30.56
N TYR A 609 16.74 66.65 -31.10
CA TYR A 609 16.86 66.27 -32.51
C TYR A 609 16.30 67.35 -33.43
N GLU A 610 15.05 67.82 -33.21
CA GLU A 610 14.45 68.91 -33.99
C GLU A 610 15.30 70.19 -33.96
N LYS A 611 15.79 70.56 -32.77
CA LYS A 611 16.60 71.77 -32.55
C LYS A 611 17.93 71.71 -33.29
N ASP A 612 18.69 70.64 -33.13
CA ASP A 612 20.06 70.57 -33.66
C ASP A 612 20.05 70.26 -35.16
N MET A 613 19.08 69.48 -35.64
CA MET A 613 18.83 69.31 -37.08
C MET A 613 18.51 70.65 -37.77
N LYS A 614 17.72 71.51 -37.13
CA LYS A 614 17.38 72.86 -37.62
C LYS A 614 18.60 73.80 -37.61
N GLU A 615 19.50 73.67 -36.65
CA GLU A 615 20.80 74.34 -36.70
C GLU A 615 21.67 73.84 -37.86
N ILE A 616 21.77 72.52 -38.08
CA ILE A 616 22.54 71.92 -39.17
C ILE A 616 22.00 72.39 -40.53
N GLN A 617 20.69 72.33 -40.75
CA GLN A 617 20.05 72.85 -41.98
C GLN A 617 20.33 74.34 -42.22
N THR A 618 20.51 75.13 -41.15
CA THR A 618 20.86 76.56 -41.24
C THR A 618 22.34 76.74 -41.60
N LYS A 619 23.23 75.92 -41.02
CA LYS A 619 24.68 75.90 -41.31
C LYS A 619 24.93 75.43 -42.75
N ASP A 620 24.24 74.38 -43.22
CA ASP A 620 24.42 73.84 -44.57
C ASP A 620 23.95 74.81 -45.67
N LYS A 621 22.77 75.43 -45.51
CA LYS A 621 22.28 76.46 -46.45
C LYS A 621 23.25 77.63 -46.57
N ARG A 622 23.90 78.02 -45.47
CA ARG A 622 24.97 79.04 -45.50
C ARG A 622 26.18 78.55 -46.29
N TYR A 623 26.66 77.33 -46.05
CA TYR A 623 27.78 76.75 -46.80
C TYR A 623 27.45 76.52 -48.29
N GLU A 624 26.20 76.21 -48.63
CA GLU A 624 25.73 76.15 -50.02
C GLU A 624 25.75 77.55 -50.69
N MET A 625 25.32 78.60 -49.97
CA MET A 625 25.44 79.98 -50.45
C MET A 625 26.90 80.44 -50.57
N ASP A 626 27.77 80.07 -49.64
CA ASP A 626 29.18 80.44 -49.67
C ASP A 626 29.96 79.65 -50.74
N GLN A 627 29.58 78.40 -51.03
CA GLN A 627 30.06 77.64 -52.21
C GLN A 627 29.66 78.34 -53.52
N LYS A 628 28.37 78.66 -53.72
CA LYS A 628 27.90 79.35 -54.93
C LYS A 628 28.60 80.69 -55.19
N LYS A 629 29.00 81.41 -54.13
CA LYS A 629 29.86 82.61 -54.25
C LYS A 629 31.27 82.27 -54.73
N ILE A 630 31.90 81.24 -54.15
CA ILE A 630 33.24 80.76 -54.56
C ILE A 630 33.23 80.32 -56.02
N ASP A 631 32.19 79.61 -56.46
CA ASP A 631 32.01 79.19 -57.85
C ASP A 631 31.86 80.42 -58.78
N THR A 632 31.03 81.38 -58.39
CA THR A 632 30.85 82.66 -59.15
C THR A 632 32.14 83.49 -59.21
N GLU A 633 32.91 83.55 -58.11
CA GLU A 633 34.23 84.20 -58.06
C GLU A 633 35.25 83.48 -58.96
N TYR A 634 35.15 82.15 -59.07
CA TYR A 634 36.03 81.32 -59.90
C TYR A 634 35.72 81.46 -61.40
N ASP A 635 34.45 81.39 -61.80
CA ASP A 635 34.03 81.58 -63.19
C ASP A 635 34.36 83.00 -63.71
N ALA A 636 34.22 84.02 -62.85
CA ALA A 636 34.64 85.39 -63.16
C ALA A 636 36.15 85.48 -63.43
N LEU A 637 36.98 84.81 -62.62
CA LEU A 637 38.44 84.79 -62.80
C LEU A 637 38.88 83.95 -64.01
N LEU A 638 38.19 82.85 -64.33
CA LEU A 638 38.44 82.12 -65.59
C LEU A 638 38.13 82.99 -66.81
N THR A 639 37.03 83.75 -66.76
CA THR A 639 36.65 84.71 -67.81
C THR A 639 37.69 85.84 -67.94
N GLU A 640 38.23 86.35 -66.82
CA GLU A 640 39.31 87.33 -66.82
C GLU A 640 40.62 86.74 -67.38
N GLU A 641 40.99 85.51 -66.99
CA GLU A 641 42.19 84.83 -67.47
C GLU A 641 42.12 84.57 -68.99
N GLU A 642 40.97 84.14 -69.51
CA GLU A 642 40.76 83.97 -70.95
C GLU A 642 40.79 85.32 -71.69
N SER A 643 40.23 86.38 -71.11
CA SER A 643 40.33 87.74 -71.66
C SER A 643 41.80 88.21 -71.74
N ILE A 644 42.58 88.01 -70.68
CA ILE A 644 44.00 88.33 -70.62
C ILE A 644 44.80 87.50 -71.64
N LYS A 645 44.59 86.18 -71.73
CA LYS A 645 45.19 85.31 -72.75
C LYS A 645 44.89 85.82 -74.17
N ASN A 646 43.65 86.21 -74.45
CA ASN A 646 43.24 86.76 -75.74
C ASN A 646 43.90 88.12 -76.05
N VAL A 647 44.12 88.99 -75.05
CA VAL A 647 44.86 90.25 -75.22
C VAL A 647 46.36 90.00 -75.46
N ILE A 648 46.96 89.06 -74.72
CA ILE A 648 48.37 88.66 -74.92
C ILE A 648 48.57 88.10 -76.33
N ASN A 649 47.74 87.15 -76.77
CA ASN A 649 47.82 86.56 -78.11
C ASN A 649 47.70 87.63 -79.21
N LYS A 650 46.76 88.57 -79.10
CA LYS A 650 46.61 89.69 -80.05
C LYS A 650 47.81 90.63 -80.06
N ASN A 651 48.48 90.83 -78.93
CA ASN A 651 49.71 91.64 -78.86
C ASN A 651 50.93 90.90 -79.42
N VAL A 652 51.04 89.58 -79.20
CA VAL A 652 52.07 88.72 -79.82
C VAL A 652 51.89 88.73 -81.34
N GLU A 653 50.67 88.51 -81.86
CA GLU A 653 50.38 88.61 -83.29
C GLU A 653 50.75 89.98 -83.89
N ARG A 654 50.41 91.08 -83.21
CA ARG A 654 50.76 92.44 -83.65
C ARG A 654 52.26 92.65 -83.69
N SER A 655 52.99 92.13 -82.70
CA SER A 655 54.45 92.24 -82.64
C SER A 655 55.11 91.44 -83.77
N PHE A 656 54.66 90.20 -84.01
CA PHE A 656 55.13 89.40 -85.15
C PHE A 656 54.85 90.08 -86.50
N LYS A 657 53.66 90.69 -86.68
CA LYS A 657 53.30 91.45 -87.89
C LYS A 657 54.01 92.81 -88.02
N ALA A 658 54.78 93.23 -87.02
CA ALA A 658 55.54 94.49 -87.03
C ALA A 658 57.06 94.30 -87.19
N PHE A 659 57.56 93.05 -87.07
CA PHE A 659 58.99 92.71 -87.11
C PHE A 659 59.31 91.53 -88.07
N GLY A 660 58.36 91.10 -88.91
CA GLY A 660 58.50 90.05 -89.91
C GLY A 660 57.95 90.45 -91.28
#